data_AF-A0A7C6UMV6-F1
#
_entry.id   AF-A0A7C6UMV6-F1
#
_cell.length_a   1.000
_cell.length_b   1.000
_cell.length_c   1.000
_cell.angle_alpha   90.00
_cell.angle_beta   90.00
_cell.angle_gamma   90.00
#
_symmetry.space_group_name_H-M   'P 1'
#
loop_
_entity.id
_entity.type
_entity.pdbx_description
1 polymer ?
#
loop_
_entity_poly.entity_id
_entity_poly.type
_entity_poly.pdbx_seq_one_letter_code
_entity_poly.pdbx_strand_id
1 'polypeptide(L)'
;MTEESIYKYINKMLAENPELPYVFQNPSAGWRDVSYVLWEDDLPFFLKEKLAMELMEQIVICTKRQSSTKKLRRVLVRKPIFLYLTKLNSRMKLYLSEKLIDEKQLYSLGIKLATQSMIEEEVKLGMLILGFFENDIVRQIMKTLGSHSELTLYAVEASKNFRNHNEFLFELLQNTCGFGKLVALTLFEPVKPEQKKWLFEQGAINDVVPNLSAIMCLEKTDMVVFYQNLTLIRENFSQLSYLLAYALEYNNIKRFEQSLVLVEKYLQVFSTYAKSFLDLAGVVMIKKSMFSYEPQYDEDIVQENGWSNNKEKQISNICQGIIKQPKWKNIVLQELSRPQEQTSLIVSALEKLKMVPSFMEFIPLLQRDLFDMDLLKYFLIEHPQAYLRDVLTYLHYVLPQKVLSEEPQKIAEDEVGDEYKPDIWLVFLLKALRQARKNEEALFICCLTARFPDVRRETIQALRVFKTEWSAEVIPALEQAYEQEPVKSIRKRLLRLMGRKSKGQEKEQRYLDVSENKVTPSPFDLCILETKIAGTFFRDLLVVEGQVETGDILYLVREPENKYDPKAIMVTTEDGYVLGYVSKADNKMPASLLDDGEKLYAVLLSDNLEQGKPEIKIMLSKKPQQVGKIIQLPSLSDKM
;
A
#
# COMPACT_ATOMS: atom_id res chain seq x y z
N MET A 1 7.19 -9.21 -36.81
CA MET A 1 7.51 -10.14 -35.71
C MET A 1 8.62 -11.02 -36.22
N THR A 2 9.80 -10.96 -35.62
CA THR A 2 10.94 -11.79 -36.00
C THR A 2 10.56 -13.28 -35.88
N GLU A 3 10.85 -14.08 -36.90
CA GLU A 3 10.63 -15.55 -36.90
C GLU A 3 11.66 -16.27 -35.99
N GLU A 4 11.99 -15.70 -34.83
CA GLU A 4 13.02 -16.21 -33.94
C GLU A 4 12.41 -16.76 -32.65
N SER A 5 12.95 -17.88 -32.16
CA SER A 5 12.57 -18.45 -30.86
C SER A 5 12.99 -17.53 -29.71
N ILE A 6 12.24 -17.54 -28.61
CA ILE A 6 12.52 -16.73 -27.40
C ILE A 6 13.94 -16.98 -26.87
N TYR A 7 14.41 -18.23 -26.86
CA TYR A 7 15.78 -18.57 -26.44
C TYR A 7 16.86 -17.91 -27.30
N LYS A 8 16.66 -17.87 -28.63
CA LYS A 8 17.60 -17.20 -29.56
C LYS A 8 17.56 -15.68 -29.37
N TYR A 9 16.36 -15.13 -29.18
CA TYR A 9 16.19 -13.70 -28.89
C TYR A 9 16.94 -13.31 -27.61
N ILE A 10 16.72 -14.02 -26.50
CA ILE A 10 17.40 -13.71 -25.23
C ILE A 10 18.92 -13.89 -25.35
N ASN A 11 19.40 -14.97 -25.97
CA ASN A 11 20.85 -15.14 -26.21
C ASN A 11 21.45 -13.99 -27.04
N LYS A 12 20.76 -13.56 -28.09
CA LYS A 12 21.20 -12.42 -28.91
C LYS A 12 21.26 -11.15 -28.08
N MET A 13 20.21 -10.86 -27.30
CA MET A 13 20.15 -9.68 -26.45
C MET A 13 21.24 -9.66 -25.38
N LEU A 14 21.56 -10.81 -24.77
CA LEU A 14 22.67 -10.95 -23.81
C LEU A 14 24.04 -10.74 -24.47
N ALA A 15 24.21 -11.17 -25.73
CA ALA A 15 25.45 -10.95 -26.47
C ALA A 15 25.63 -9.49 -26.89
N GLU A 16 24.55 -8.82 -27.28
CA GLU A 16 24.55 -7.39 -27.64
C GLU A 16 24.68 -6.49 -26.39
N ASN A 17 24.24 -6.98 -25.22
CA ASN A 17 24.21 -6.24 -23.97
C ASN A 17 24.77 -7.09 -22.81
N PRO A 18 26.11 -7.16 -22.67
CA PRO A 18 26.76 -8.05 -21.71
C PRO A 18 26.71 -7.54 -20.25
N GLU A 19 26.21 -6.33 -20.01
CA GLU A 19 26.09 -5.77 -18.66
C GLU A 19 25.02 -6.52 -17.86
N LEU A 20 25.35 -6.84 -16.61
CA LEU A 20 24.49 -7.53 -15.66
C LEU A 20 24.18 -6.60 -14.47
N PRO A 21 22.96 -6.65 -13.91
CA PRO A 21 21.85 -7.54 -14.26
C PRO A 21 21.24 -7.23 -15.65
N TYR A 22 20.50 -8.18 -16.23
CA TYR A 22 19.88 -8.01 -17.54
C TYR A 22 18.77 -6.93 -17.50
N VAL A 23 19.12 -5.70 -17.88
CA VAL A 23 18.26 -4.50 -17.74
C VAL A 23 17.44 -4.13 -18.99
N PHE A 24 17.64 -4.78 -20.13
CA PHE A 24 16.94 -4.49 -21.39
C PHE A 24 15.51 -5.06 -21.47
N GLN A 25 14.90 -5.34 -20.32
CA GLN A 25 13.55 -5.89 -20.21
C GLN A 25 12.59 -4.87 -19.63
N ASN A 26 11.29 -5.11 -19.80
CA ASN A 26 10.27 -4.35 -19.09
C ASN A 26 10.50 -4.52 -17.57
N PRO A 27 10.59 -3.43 -16.77
CA PRO A 27 10.75 -3.54 -15.32
C PRO A 27 9.68 -4.40 -14.63
N SER A 28 8.47 -4.48 -15.21
CA SER A 28 7.35 -5.29 -14.72
C SER A 28 7.31 -6.72 -15.31
N ALA A 29 8.34 -7.15 -16.05
CA ALA A 29 8.40 -8.51 -16.58
C ALA A 29 8.32 -9.55 -15.44
N GLY A 30 7.49 -10.57 -15.61
CA GLY A 30 7.21 -11.59 -14.60
C GLY A 30 6.28 -11.14 -13.46
N TRP A 31 5.81 -9.88 -13.44
CA TRP A 31 4.96 -9.35 -12.37
C TRP A 31 3.79 -10.26 -12.03
N ARG A 32 2.97 -10.62 -13.03
CA ARG A 32 1.77 -11.42 -12.83
C ARG A 32 2.07 -12.77 -12.18
N ASP A 33 3.00 -13.52 -12.78
CA ASP A 33 3.33 -14.88 -12.35
C ASP A 33 3.98 -14.88 -10.95
N VAL A 34 4.89 -13.94 -10.68
CA VAL A 34 5.55 -13.80 -9.37
C VAL A 34 4.58 -13.29 -8.31
N SER A 35 3.71 -12.33 -8.65
CA SER A 35 2.76 -11.76 -7.68
C SER A 35 1.76 -12.80 -7.20
N TYR A 36 1.26 -13.62 -8.13
CA TYR A 36 0.38 -14.71 -7.77
C TYR A 36 1.07 -15.69 -6.81
N VAL A 37 2.31 -16.09 -7.10
CA VAL A 37 3.04 -17.08 -6.27
C VAL A 37 3.41 -16.53 -4.88
N LEU A 38 3.75 -15.25 -4.78
CA LEU A 38 4.21 -14.65 -3.52
C LEU A 38 3.07 -14.13 -2.64
N TRP A 39 1.98 -13.61 -3.22
CA TRP A 39 0.96 -12.87 -2.47
C TRP A 39 -0.46 -13.38 -2.65
N GLU A 40 -0.85 -13.81 -3.85
CA GLU A 40 -2.27 -14.09 -4.12
C GLU A 40 -2.65 -15.55 -3.81
N ASP A 41 -1.79 -16.52 -4.15
CA ASP A 41 -2.05 -17.97 -4.28
C ASP A 41 -3.33 -18.55 -3.64
N ASP A 42 -4.49 -18.14 -4.16
CA ASP A 42 -5.82 -18.34 -3.57
C ASP A 42 -6.55 -19.56 -4.15
N LEU A 43 -5.99 -20.14 -5.23
CA LEU A 43 -6.61 -21.28 -5.89
C LEU A 43 -6.64 -22.52 -4.98
N PRO A 44 -7.82 -23.12 -4.74
CA PRO A 44 -7.96 -24.32 -3.91
C PRO A 44 -7.04 -25.46 -4.33
N PHE A 45 -6.50 -26.17 -3.33
CA PHE A 45 -5.59 -27.29 -3.50
C PHE A 45 -6.07 -28.31 -4.56
N PHE A 46 -7.34 -28.74 -4.50
CA PHE A 46 -7.88 -29.74 -5.41
C PHE A 46 -7.92 -29.26 -6.87
N LEU A 47 -8.11 -27.95 -7.10
CA LEU A 47 -8.08 -27.37 -8.44
C LEU A 47 -6.65 -27.37 -8.98
N LYS A 48 -5.66 -26.99 -8.17
CA LYS A 48 -4.24 -27.07 -8.56
C LYS A 48 -3.85 -28.48 -8.99
N GLU A 49 -4.29 -29.50 -8.23
CA GLU A 49 -4.03 -30.91 -8.59
C GLU A 49 -4.71 -31.32 -9.90
N LYS A 50 -5.97 -30.92 -10.09
CA LYS A 50 -6.71 -31.18 -11.32
C LYS A 50 -6.03 -30.54 -12.55
N LEU A 51 -5.60 -29.29 -12.44
CA LEU A 51 -4.91 -28.58 -13.51
C LEU A 51 -3.57 -29.25 -13.85
N ALA A 52 -2.79 -29.62 -12.84
CA ALA A 52 -1.53 -30.35 -13.02
C ALA A 52 -1.74 -31.71 -13.72
N MET A 53 -2.79 -32.45 -13.34
CA MET A 53 -3.15 -33.71 -13.98
C MET A 53 -3.53 -33.52 -15.46
N GLU A 54 -4.42 -32.57 -15.75
CA GLU A 54 -4.87 -32.28 -17.13
C GLU A 54 -3.70 -31.85 -18.04
N LEU A 55 -2.76 -31.04 -17.52
CA LEU A 55 -1.58 -30.66 -18.28
C LEU A 55 -0.63 -31.85 -18.47
N MET A 56 -0.43 -32.68 -17.45
CA MET A 56 0.43 -33.87 -17.55
C MET A 56 -0.05 -34.85 -18.62
N GLU A 57 -1.36 -35.06 -18.75
CA GLU A 57 -1.92 -35.86 -19.85
C GLU A 57 -1.53 -35.32 -21.23
N GLN A 58 -1.52 -33.99 -21.39
CA GLN A 58 -1.07 -33.37 -22.64
C GLN A 58 0.44 -33.50 -22.84
N ILE A 59 1.24 -33.41 -21.78
CA ILE A 59 2.69 -33.65 -21.82
C ILE A 59 2.95 -35.06 -22.34
N VAL A 60 2.31 -36.10 -21.79
CA VAL A 60 2.48 -37.50 -22.24
C VAL A 60 2.18 -37.66 -23.74
N ILE A 61 1.12 -37.03 -24.24
CA ILE A 61 0.76 -37.07 -25.67
C ILE A 61 1.84 -36.38 -26.52
N CYS A 62 2.28 -35.19 -26.11
CA CYS A 62 3.28 -34.41 -26.84
C CYS A 62 4.67 -35.09 -26.82
N THR A 63 5.00 -35.80 -25.74
CA THR A 63 6.23 -36.60 -25.61
C THR A 63 6.27 -37.71 -26.64
N LYS A 64 5.19 -38.47 -26.80
CA LYS A 64 5.09 -39.52 -27.84
C LYS A 64 5.15 -38.96 -29.25
N ARG A 65 4.59 -37.76 -29.47
CA ARG A 65 4.55 -37.08 -30.79
C ARG A 65 5.78 -36.24 -31.09
N GLN A 66 6.66 -36.02 -30.10
CA GLN A 66 7.86 -35.21 -30.24
C GLN A 66 7.61 -33.77 -30.76
N SER A 67 6.41 -33.22 -30.52
CA SER A 67 5.94 -31.92 -31.00
C SER A 67 4.81 -31.36 -30.14
N SER A 68 4.69 -30.03 -30.06
CA SER A 68 3.58 -29.39 -29.35
C SER A 68 2.28 -29.45 -30.16
N THR A 69 1.15 -29.59 -29.45
CA THR A 69 -0.17 -29.68 -30.09
C THR A 69 -0.97 -28.39 -29.91
N LYS A 70 -1.90 -28.11 -30.82
CA LYS A 70 -2.87 -27.01 -30.65
C LYS A 70 -3.66 -27.14 -29.34
N LYS A 71 -3.91 -28.37 -28.88
CA LYS A 71 -4.59 -28.63 -27.60
C LYS A 71 -3.72 -28.20 -26.41
N LEU A 72 -2.44 -28.58 -26.39
CA LEU A 72 -1.49 -28.14 -25.35
C LEU A 72 -1.45 -26.61 -25.26
N ARG A 73 -1.28 -25.91 -26.39
CA ARG A 73 -1.24 -24.44 -26.43
C ARG A 73 -2.50 -23.80 -25.85
N ARG A 74 -3.67 -24.34 -26.19
CA ARG A 74 -4.95 -23.84 -25.62
C ARG A 74 -5.05 -24.05 -24.11
N VAL A 75 -4.54 -25.17 -23.61
CA VAL A 75 -4.52 -25.45 -22.16
C VAL A 75 -3.61 -24.44 -21.47
N LEU A 76 -2.38 -24.27 -21.97
CA LEU A 76 -1.40 -23.34 -21.41
C LEU A 76 -1.92 -21.89 -21.34
N VAL A 77 -2.55 -21.39 -22.42
CA VAL A 77 -3.10 -20.02 -22.45
C VAL A 77 -4.29 -19.85 -21.50
N ARG A 78 -5.19 -20.84 -21.41
CA ARG A 78 -6.40 -20.74 -20.57
C ARG A 78 -6.14 -21.03 -19.10
N LYS A 79 -5.11 -21.82 -18.82
CA LYS A 79 -4.75 -22.32 -17.50
C LYS A 79 -3.23 -22.15 -17.33
N PRO A 80 -2.75 -20.90 -17.16
CA PRO A 80 -1.32 -20.60 -17.04
C PRO A 80 -0.64 -21.42 -15.95
N ILE A 81 0.63 -21.76 -16.17
CA ILE A 81 1.35 -22.73 -15.32
C ILE A 81 1.56 -22.20 -13.89
N PHE A 82 1.77 -20.88 -13.73
CA PHE A 82 2.03 -20.28 -12.41
C PHE A 82 0.95 -20.59 -11.37
N LEU A 83 -0.31 -20.81 -11.80
CA LEU A 83 -1.44 -21.17 -10.93
C LEU A 83 -1.27 -22.52 -10.21
N TYR A 84 -0.47 -23.44 -10.75
CA TYR A 84 -0.31 -24.81 -10.23
C TYR A 84 1.12 -25.34 -10.38
N LEU A 85 2.09 -24.43 -10.40
CA LEU A 85 3.51 -24.67 -10.70
C LEU A 85 4.12 -25.84 -9.88
N THR A 86 4.00 -25.76 -8.55
CA THR A 86 4.57 -26.76 -7.62
C THR A 86 3.90 -28.14 -7.75
N LYS A 87 2.59 -28.15 -8.05
CA LYS A 87 1.81 -29.38 -8.28
C LYS A 87 2.16 -30.05 -9.60
N LEU A 88 2.39 -29.26 -10.65
CA LEU A 88 2.89 -29.78 -11.92
C LEU A 88 4.28 -30.42 -11.76
N ASN A 89 5.20 -29.74 -11.08
CA ASN A 89 6.55 -30.25 -10.81
C ASN A 89 6.49 -31.59 -10.04
N SER A 90 5.72 -31.63 -8.95
CA SER A 90 5.51 -32.87 -8.18
C SER A 90 4.92 -34.01 -9.02
N ARG A 91 3.97 -33.70 -9.93
CA ARG A 91 3.34 -34.69 -10.81
C ARG A 91 4.30 -35.23 -11.87
N MET A 92 5.11 -34.37 -12.48
CA MET A 92 6.15 -34.78 -13.43
C MET A 92 7.16 -35.72 -12.76
N LYS A 93 7.60 -35.40 -11.54
CA LYS A 93 8.48 -36.25 -10.74
C LYS A 93 7.91 -37.65 -10.54
N LEU A 94 6.62 -37.74 -10.20
CA LEU A 94 5.92 -39.01 -10.01
C LEU A 94 5.85 -39.84 -11.31
N TYR A 95 5.53 -39.20 -12.44
CA TYR A 95 5.46 -39.90 -13.73
C TYR A 95 6.83 -40.47 -14.15
N LEU A 96 7.91 -39.76 -13.83
CA LEU A 96 9.27 -40.23 -14.07
C LEU A 96 9.64 -41.37 -13.12
N SER A 97 9.38 -41.24 -11.81
CA SER A 97 9.73 -42.29 -10.84
C SER A 97 8.96 -43.59 -11.07
N GLU A 98 7.69 -43.50 -11.47
CA GLU A 98 6.83 -44.63 -11.80
C GLU A 98 7.02 -45.13 -13.24
N LYS A 99 7.96 -44.56 -14.00
CA LYS A 99 8.26 -44.93 -15.40
C LYS A 99 7.04 -44.89 -16.33
N LEU A 100 6.12 -43.97 -16.07
CA LEU A 100 4.90 -43.75 -16.87
C LEU A 100 5.16 -42.94 -18.14
N ILE A 101 6.36 -42.37 -18.27
CA ILE A 101 6.80 -41.57 -19.41
C ILE A 101 8.25 -41.89 -19.77
N ASP A 102 8.57 -41.92 -21.07
CA ASP A 102 9.94 -42.16 -21.53
C ASP A 102 10.82 -40.92 -21.29
N GLU A 103 11.88 -41.10 -20.52
CA GLU A 103 12.82 -40.05 -20.12
C GLU A 103 13.49 -39.36 -21.31
N LYS A 104 13.96 -40.13 -22.30
CA LYS A 104 14.69 -39.60 -23.46
C LYS A 104 13.78 -38.78 -24.36
N GLN A 105 12.57 -39.27 -24.60
CA GLN A 105 11.55 -38.55 -25.36
C GLN A 105 11.11 -37.29 -24.64
N LEU A 106 10.93 -37.34 -23.32
CA LEU A 106 10.54 -36.18 -22.53
C LEU A 106 11.63 -35.10 -22.53
N TYR A 107 12.90 -35.50 -22.36
CA TYR A 107 14.05 -34.61 -22.50
C TYR A 107 14.09 -33.94 -23.89
N SER A 108 13.92 -34.71 -24.97
CA SER A 108 13.90 -34.16 -26.33
C SER A 108 12.76 -33.17 -26.56
N LEU A 109 11.58 -33.44 -26.00
CA LEU A 109 10.47 -32.48 -26.01
C LEU A 109 10.83 -31.20 -25.25
N GLY A 110 11.39 -31.32 -24.05
CA GLY A 110 11.82 -30.19 -23.22
C GLY A 110 12.80 -29.27 -23.95
N ILE A 111 13.81 -29.84 -24.62
CA ILE A 111 14.78 -29.07 -25.43
C ILE A 111 14.07 -28.28 -26.54
N LYS A 112 13.17 -28.92 -27.29
CA LYS A 112 12.43 -28.24 -28.37
C LYS A 112 11.58 -27.09 -27.85
N LEU A 113 10.81 -27.34 -26.79
CA LEU A 113 9.94 -26.33 -26.20
C LEU A 113 10.73 -25.13 -25.67
N ALA A 114 11.81 -25.38 -24.92
CA ALA A 114 12.62 -24.33 -24.32
C ALA A 114 13.44 -23.52 -25.34
N THR A 115 13.97 -24.16 -26.39
CA THR A 115 14.96 -23.52 -27.28
C THR A 115 14.44 -23.14 -28.67
N GLN A 116 13.31 -23.69 -29.11
CA GLN A 116 12.79 -23.50 -30.48
C GLN A 116 11.42 -22.82 -30.51
N SER A 117 10.70 -22.72 -29.37
CA SER A 117 9.39 -22.09 -29.35
C SER A 117 9.45 -20.56 -29.39
N MET A 118 8.43 -19.98 -30.00
CA MET A 118 8.12 -18.54 -30.00
C MET A 118 6.99 -18.21 -29.01
N ILE A 119 6.47 -19.20 -28.29
CA ILE A 119 5.36 -19.06 -27.36
C ILE A 119 5.91 -19.17 -25.94
N GLU A 120 5.77 -18.11 -25.17
CA GLU A 120 6.28 -17.99 -23.81
C GLU A 120 5.84 -19.16 -22.92
N GLU A 121 4.55 -19.51 -22.92
CA GLU A 121 4.03 -20.62 -22.12
C GLU A 121 4.62 -21.99 -22.52
N GLU A 122 4.99 -22.19 -23.79
CA GLU A 122 5.68 -23.41 -24.21
C GLU A 122 7.12 -23.44 -23.68
N VAL A 123 7.81 -22.30 -23.70
CA VAL A 123 9.16 -22.16 -23.14
C VAL A 123 9.14 -22.42 -21.64
N LYS A 124 8.19 -21.81 -20.90
CA LYS A 124 7.95 -22.04 -19.46
C LYS A 124 7.77 -23.52 -19.15
N LEU A 125 6.94 -24.23 -19.92
CA LEU A 125 6.78 -25.70 -19.79
C LEU A 125 8.08 -26.46 -20.12
N GLY A 126 8.77 -26.08 -21.20
CA GLY A 126 10.04 -26.68 -21.60
C GLY A 126 11.09 -26.59 -20.49
N MET A 127 11.17 -25.43 -19.81
CA MET A 127 12.07 -25.23 -18.68
C MET A 127 11.76 -26.20 -17.53
N LEU A 128 10.49 -26.32 -17.14
CA LEU A 128 10.11 -27.23 -16.04
C LEU A 128 10.40 -28.69 -16.37
N ILE A 129 10.19 -29.12 -17.62
CA ILE A 129 10.54 -30.47 -18.07
C ILE A 129 12.05 -30.70 -17.96
N LEU A 130 12.85 -29.75 -18.46
CA LEU A 130 14.31 -29.88 -18.44
C LEU A 130 14.91 -29.88 -17.04
N GLY A 131 14.21 -29.32 -16.04
CA GLY A 131 14.63 -29.37 -14.63
C GLY A 131 14.91 -30.79 -14.11
N PHE A 132 14.31 -31.83 -14.69
CA PHE A 132 14.53 -33.22 -14.31
C PHE A 132 15.78 -33.87 -14.94
N PHE A 133 16.44 -33.20 -15.87
CA PHE A 133 17.52 -33.76 -16.68
C PHE A 133 18.80 -32.94 -16.55
N GLU A 134 19.25 -32.68 -15.32
CA GLU A 134 20.43 -31.85 -15.06
C GLU A 134 21.67 -32.31 -15.85
N ASN A 135 22.18 -31.43 -16.70
CA ASN A 135 23.45 -31.53 -17.42
C ASN A 135 23.90 -30.11 -17.84
N ASP A 136 25.11 -29.99 -18.38
CA ASP A 136 25.70 -28.69 -18.73
C ASP A 136 24.85 -27.89 -19.74
N ILE A 137 24.24 -28.59 -20.72
CA ILE A 137 23.37 -27.96 -21.71
C ILE A 137 22.11 -27.41 -21.03
N VAL A 138 21.48 -28.20 -20.16
CA VAL A 138 20.29 -27.78 -19.42
C VAL A 138 20.60 -26.62 -18.50
N ARG A 139 21.73 -26.66 -17.77
CA ARG A 139 22.16 -25.55 -16.93
C ARG A 139 22.35 -24.28 -17.74
N GLN A 140 22.99 -24.35 -18.90
CA GLN A 140 23.16 -23.19 -19.77
C GLN A 140 21.83 -22.65 -20.27
N ILE A 141 20.90 -23.53 -20.67
CA ILE A 141 19.55 -23.13 -21.10
C ILE A 141 18.82 -22.40 -19.96
N MET A 142 18.87 -22.93 -18.72
CA MET A 142 18.23 -22.30 -17.57
C MET A 142 18.87 -20.95 -17.22
N LYS A 143 20.20 -20.82 -17.31
CA LYS A 143 20.89 -19.55 -17.07
C LYS A 143 20.46 -18.49 -18.08
N THR A 144 20.49 -18.84 -19.37
CA THR A 144 20.08 -17.92 -20.44
C THR A 144 18.61 -17.52 -20.30
N LEU A 145 17.69 -18.47 -20.16
CA LEU A 145 16.27 -18.13 -20.08
C LEU A 145 15.95 -17.41 -18.77
N GLY A 146 16.54 -17.87 -17.66
CA GLY A 146 16.31 -17.34 -16.32
C GLY A 146 16.87 -15.95 -16.07
N SER A 147 17.75 -15.42 -16.93
CA SER A 147 18.19 -14.02 -16.84
C SER A 147 17.08 -13.02 -17.22
N HIS A 148 16.03 -13.47 -17.90
CA HIS A 148 14.84 -12.67 -18.20
C HIS A 148 13.77 -12.88 -17.11
N SER A 149 13.31 -11.81 -16.48
CA SER A 149 12.43 -11.84 -15.29
C SER A 149 11.10 -12.55 -15.52
N GLU A 150 10.56 -12.50 -16.74
CA GLU A 150 9.39 -13.28 -17.18
C GLU A 150 9.55 -14.81 -17.03
N LEU A 151 10.79 -15.30 -17.08
CA LEU A 151 11.12 -16.74 -17.07
C LEU A 151 11.87 -17.17 -15.79
N THR A 152 12.35 -16.23 -14.97
CA THR A 152 13.16 -16.52 -13.78
C THR A 152 12.43 -17.42 -12.77
N LEU A 153 11.13 -17.20 -12.53
CA LEU A 153 10.32 -18.07 -11.66
C LEU A 153 10.40 -19.55 -12.07
N TYR A 154 10.38 -19.82 -13.38
CA TYR A 154 10.42 -21.17 -13.94
C TYR A 154 11.83 -21.77 -13.86
N ALA A 155 12.88 -20.95 -14.02
CA ALA A 155 14.27 -21.37 -13.80
C ALA A 155 14.50 -21.74 -12.32
N VAL A 156 14.00 -20.91 -11.41
CA VAL A 156 14.04 -21.12 -9.96
C VAL A 156 13.34 -22.44 -9.59
N GLU A 157 12.10 -22.65 -10.05
CA GLU A 157 11.35 -23.88 -9.78
C GLU A 157 12.03 -25.12 -10.39
N ALA A 158 12.46 -25.06 -11.66
CA ALA A 158 13.12 -26.17 -12.34
C ALA A 158 14.42 -26.57 -11.63
N SER A 159 15.18 -25.58 -11.14
CA SER A 159 16.47 -25.79 -10.50
C SER A 159 16.39 -26.46 -9.12
N LYS A 160 15.20 -26.61 -8.52
CA LYS A 160 15.02 -27.38 -7.27
C LYS A 160 15.49 -28.83 -7.38
N ASN A 161 15.55 -29.37 -8.59
CA ASN A 161 16.04 -30.71 -8.88
C ASN A 161 17.58 -30.76 -9.12
N PHE A 162 18.28 -29.63 -9.08
CA PHE A 162 19.74 -29.56 -9.32
C PHE A 162 20.54 -29.79 -8.04
N ARG A 163 21.72 -30.43 -8.17
CA ARG A 163 22.61 -30.70 -7.01
C ARG A 163 23.06 -29.44 -6.25
N ASN A 164 23.34 -28.36 -6.98
CA ASN A 164 23.76 -27.06 -6.44
C ASN A 164 22.69 -25.99 -6.67
N HIS A 165 21.45 -26.27 -6.24
CA HIS A 165 20.31 -25.35 -6.40
C HIS A 165 20.60 -23.95 -5.85
N ASN A 166 21.08 -23.86 -4.60
CA ASN A 166 21.31 -22.56 -3.97
C ASN A 166 22.40 -21.72 -4.67
N GLU A 167 23.44 -22.36 -5.21
CA GLU A 167 24.45 -21.67 -6.02
C GLU A 167 23.85 -21.17 -7.35
N PHE A 168 22.98 -21.97 -7.96
CA PHE A 168 22.28 -21.56 -9.17
C PHE A 168 21.33 -20.37 -8.91
N LEU A 169 20.65 -20.33 -7.75
CA LEU A 169 19.87 -19.16 -7.33
C LEU A 169 20.74 -17.92 -7.13
N PHE A 170 21.93 -18.08 -6.55
CA PHE A 170 22.89 -16.99 -6.38
C PHE A 170 23.32 -16.39 -7.73
N GLU A 171 23.62 -17.25 -8.72
CA GLU A 171 23.93 -16.80 -10.08
C GLU A 171 22.74 -16.07 -10.72
N LEU A 172 21.51 -16.56 -10.54
CA LEU A 172 20.32 -15.86 -11.04
C LEU A 172 20.12 -14.49 -10.36
N LEU A 173 20.33 -14.41 -9.05
CA LEU A 173 20.24 -13.16 -8.28
C LEU A 173 21.20 -12.08 -8.78
N GLN A 174 22.40 -12.48 -9.19
CA GLN A 174 23.40 -11.57 -9.75
C GLN A 174 23.05 -11.08 -11.16
N ASN A 175 22.24 -11.85 -11.88
CA ASN A 175 21.98 -11.63 -13.30
C ASN A 175 20.59 -11.05 -13.60
N THR A 176 19.72 -10.96 -12.60
CA THR A 176 18.32 -10.54 -12.75
C THR A 176 18.02 -9.25 -11.98
N CYS A 177 16.95 -8.57 -12.38
CA CYS A 177 16.38 -7.41 -11.71
C CYS A 177 14.85 -7.55 -11.59
N GLY A 178 14.20 -6.59 -10.95
CA GLY A 178 12.74 -6.54 -10.82
C GLY A 178 12.16 -7.77 -10.11
N PHE A 179 11.07 -8.31 -10.65
CA PHE A 179 10.40 -9.50 -10.12
C PHE A 179 11.24 -10.79 -10.23
N GLY A 180 12.15 -10.88 -11.20
CA GLY A 180 13.06 -12.01 -11.35
C GLY A 180 14.05 -12.11 -10.19
N LYS A 181 14.63 -10.98 -9.79
CA LYS A 181 15.49 -10.90 -8.60
C LYS A 181 14.70 -11.22 -7.33
N LEU A 182 13.49 -10.67 -7.22
CA LEU A 182 12.64 -10.87 -6.05
C LEU A 182 12.29 -12.34 -5.80
N VAL A 183 11.90 -13.09 -6.84
CA VAL A 183 11.58 -14.52 -6.71
C VAL A 183 12.82 -15.34 -6.35
N ALA A 184 13.98 -15.02 -6.93
CA ALA A 184 15.23 -15.71 -6.59
C ALA A 184 15.66 -15.40 -5.15
N LEU A 185 15.50 -14.15 -4.69
CA LEU A 185 15.83 -13.70 -3.33
C LEU A 185 15.00 -14.42 -2.27
N THR A 186 13.73 -14.67 -2.58
CA THR A 186 12.79 -15.36 -1.69
C THR A 186 13.33 -16.73 -1.29
N LEU A 187 13.83 -17.51 -2.25
CA LEU A 187 14.26 -18.90 -2.05
C LEU A 187 15.75 -19.07 -1.79
N PHE A 188 16.55 -18.04 -2.02
CA PHE A 188 18.00 -18.07 -1.79
C PHE A 188 18.36 -18.04 -0.30
N GLU A 189 19.36 -18.83 0.09
CA GLU A 189 19.92 -18.89 1.45
C GLU A 189 21.42 -18.55 1.42
N PRO A 190 21.88 -17.44 2.03
CA PRO A 190 23.27 -16.99 1.92
C PRO A 190 24.19 -17.79 2.87
N VAL A 191 24.46 -19.05 2.58
CA VAL A 191 25.23 -19.94 3.49
C VAL A 191 26.73 -19.65 3.49
N LYS A 192 27.30 -19.12 2.40
CA LYS A 192 28.74 -18.84 2.28
C LYS A 192 29.11 -17.39 2.64
N PRO A 193 30.33 -17.10 3.15
CA PRO A 193 30.74 -15.74 3.50
C PRO A 193 30.63 -14.73 2.34
N GLU A 194 31.01 -15.12 1.13
CA GLU A 194 30.91 -14.28 -0.07
C GLU A 194 29.45 -13.98 -0.46
N GLN A 195 28.56 -14.94 -0.23
CA GLN A 195 27.12 -14.78 -0.46
C GLN A 195 26.50 -13.80 0.54
N LYS A 196 26.87 -13.91 1.83
CA LYS A 196 26.42 -12.98 2.88
C LYS A 196 26.89 -11.55 2.59
N LYS A 197 28.16 -11.40 2.21
CA LYS A 197 28.72 -10.10 1.81
C LYS A 197 27.98 -9.52 0.60
N TRP A 198 27.79 -10.31 -0.46
CA TRP A 198 27.07 -9.87 -1.64
C TRP A 198 25.62 -9.50 -1.33
N LEU A 199 24.93 -10.29 -0.51
CA LEU A 199 23.54 -10.03 -0.11
C LEU A 199 23.42 -8.70 0.62
N PHE A 200 24.33 -8.42 1.56
CA PHE A 200 24.40 -7.14 2.26
C PHE A 200 24.68 -5.96 1.32
N GLU A 201 25.58 -6.13 0.35
CA GLU A 201 26.02 -5.03 -0.50
C GLU A 201 25.10 -4.74 -1.69
N GLN A 202 24.49 -5.79 -2.27
CA GLN A 202 23.80 -5.75 -3.56
C GLN A 202 22.42 -6.42 -3.53
N GLY A 203 22.11 -7.23 -2.51
CA GLY A 203 20.89 -8.04 -2.46
C GLY A 203 19.61 -7.21 -2.51
N ALA A 204 19.57 -6.11 -1.74
CA ALA A 204 18.38 -5.28 -1.62
C ALA A 204 18.13 -4.34 -2.81
N ILE A 205 19.17 -4.01 -3.58
CA ILE A 205 19.08 -3.08 -4.71
C ILE A 205 18.20 -3.69 -5.79
N ASN A 206 17.01 -3.14 -6.01
CA ASN A 206 16.06 -3.66 -6.99
C ASN A 206 15.18 -2.56 -7.58
N ASP A 207 14.86 -2.66 -8.88
CA ASP A 207 14.02 -1.69 -9.58
C ASP A 207 12.55 -1.77 -9.15
N VAL A 208 12.15 -2.90 -8.57
CA VAL A 208 10.78 -3.21 -8.18
C VAL A 208 10.73 -3.62 -6.72
N VAL A 209 9.80 -3.03 -5.98
CA VAL A 209 9.53 -3.31 -4.55
C VAL A 209 10.85 -3.41 -3.73
N PRO A 210 11.74 -2.39 -3.78
CA PRO A 210 13.02 -2.43 -3.06
C PRO A 210 12.83 -2.59 -1.54
N ASN A 211 11.72 -2.10 -1.00
CA ASN A 211 11.31 -2.28 0.40
C ASN A 211 11.28 -3.76 0.81
N LEU A 212 10.63 -4.61 0.02
CA LEU A 212 10.57 -6.04 0.31
C LEU A 212 11.92 -6.72 0.14
N SER A 213 12.70 -6.32 -0.87
CA SER A 213 14.06 -6.83 -1.05
C SER A 213 14.97 -6.50 0.14
N ALA A 214 14.83 -5.29 0.71
CA ALA A 214 15.56 -4.88 1.91
C ALA A 214 15.11 -5.68 3.15
N ILE A 215 13.80 -5.87 3.34
CA ILE A 215 13.22 -6.70 4.41
C ILE A 215 13.79 -8.12 4.32
N MET A 216 13.71 -8.75 3.14
CA MET A 216 14.23 -10.09 2.93
C MET A 216 15.71 -10.18 3.27
N CYS A 217 16.53 -9.22 2.84
CA CYS A 217 17.97 -9.22 3.16
C CYS A 217 18.24 -9.15 4.67
N LEU A 218 17.47 -8.34 5.42
CA LEU A 218 17.61 -8.22 6.87
C LEU A 218 17.09 -9.44 7.64
N GLU A 219 16.03 -10.09 7.15
CA GLU A 219 15.35 -11.21 7.84
C GLU A 219 15.95 -12.59 7.57
N LYS A 220 16.85 -12.74 6.58
CA LYS A 220 17.50 -14.05 6.35
C LYS A 220 18.23 -14.49 7.62
N THR A 221 17.81 -15.61 8.19
CA THR A 221 18.37 -16.18 9.43
C THR A 221 19.89 -16.38 9.35
N ASP A 222 20.41 -16.79 8.19
CA ASP A 222 21.86 -16.95 7.96
C ASP A 222 22.66 -15.64 8.12
N MET A 223 22.01 -14.47 8.06
CA MET A 223 22.64 -13.16 8.19
C MET A 223 22.80 -12.68 9.63
N VAL A 224 22.15 -13.33 10.61
CA VAL A 224 22.19 -12.94 12.03
C VAL A 224 23.62 -12.76 12.54
N VAL A 225 24.46 -13.80 12.39
CA VAL A 225 25.87 -13.79 12.83
C VAL A 225 26.70 -12.80 12.00
N PHE A 226 26.35 -12.59 10.73
CA PHE A 226 27.00 -11.61 9.88
C PHE A 226 26.77 -10.18 10.40
N TYR A 227 25.52 -9.81 10.70
CA TYR A 227 25.18 -8.49 11.24
C TYR A 227 25.75 -8.25 12.65
N GLN A 228 25.74 -9.27 13.51
CA GLN A 228 26.40 -9.21 14.82
C GLN A 228 27.89 -8.89 14.73
N ASN A 229 28.59 -9.40 13.71
CA ASN A 229 30.03 -9.17 13.52
C ASN A 229 30.35 -8.07 12.49
N LEU A 230 29.32 -7.47 11.88
CA LEU A 230 29.49 -6.43 10.87
C LEU A 230 30.28 -5.25 11.45
N THR A 231 31.37 -4.91 10.76
CA THR A 231 32.14 -3.69 11.00
C THR A 231 31.81 -2.68 9.91
N LEU A 232 31.37 -1.50 10.33
CA LEU A 232 31.02 -0.42 9.41
C LEU A 232 32.25 0.43 9.11
N ILE A 233 32.53 0.56 7.83
CA ILE A 233 33.58 1.37 7.25
C ILE A 233 32.97 2.30 6.20
N ARG A 234 33.77 3.24 5.69
CA ARG A 234 33.30 4.24 4.71
C ARG A 234 32.65 3.59 3.48
N GLU A 235 33.18 2.47 3.03
CA GLU A 235 32.83 1.79 1.78
C GLU A 235 31.48 1.04 1.87
N ASN A 236 31.09 0.59 3.07
CA ASN A 236 29.92 -0.26 3.28
C ASN A 236 28.79 0.42 4.09
N PHE A 237 29.02 1.64 4.57
CA PHE A 237 28.10 2.36 5.43
C PHE A 237 26.77 2.66 4.74
N SER A 238 26.81 3.15 3.50
CA SER A 238 25.59 3.52 2.76
C SER A 238 24.77 2.31 2.32
N GLN A 239 25.34 1.11 2.27
CA GLN A 239 24.62 -0.15 2.02
C GLN A 239 23.74 -0.49 3.22
N LEU A 240 24.23 -0.27 4.45
CA LEU A 240 23.38 -0.38 5.63
C LEU A 240 22.34 0.75 5.69
N SER A 241 22.69 1.98 5.28
CA SER A 241 21.72 3.07 5.13
C SER A 241 20.57 2.67 4.19
N TYR A 242 20.89 2.03 3.06
CA TYR A 242 19.90 1.54 2.09
C TYR A 242 18.95 0.53 2.74
N LEU A 243 19.50 -0.51 3.38
CA LEU A 243 18.71 -1.54 4.04
C LEU A 243 17.77 -0.95 5.09
N LEU A 244 18.27 -0.04 5.94
CA LEU A 244 17.49 0.60 6.98
C LEU A 244 16.46 1.59 6.43
N ALA A 245 16.76 2.31 5.34
CA ALA A 245 15.81 3.25 4.76
C ALA A 245 14.60 2.50 4.18
N TYR A 246 14.87 1.55 3.27
CA TYR A 246 13.82 0.84 2.52
C TYR A 246 13.08 -0.19 3.38
N ALA A 247 13.77 -0.96 4.24
CA ALA A 247 13.07 -1.97 5.03
C ALA A 247 12.07 -1.36 6.03
N LEU A 248 12.33 -0.14 6.50
CA LEU A 248 11.57 0.53 7.55
C LEU A 248 10.46 1.45 7.05
N GLU A 249 10.24 1.54 5.74
CA GLU A 249 9.08 2.26 5.20
C GLU A 249 7.76 1.61 5.66
N TYR A 250 7.72 0.27 5.65
CA TYR A 250 6.54 -0.56 5.88
C TYR A 250 6.66 -1.51 7.08
N ASN A 251 7.85 -1.63 7.69
CA ASN A 251 8.09 -2.51 8.82
C ASN A 251 8.71 -1.76 10.01
N ASN A 252 8.60 -2.38 11.18
CA ASN A 252 9.18 -1.84 12.40
C ASN A 252 10.56 -2.44 12.66
N ILE A 253 11.57 -1.58 12.81
CA ILE A 253 12.96 -2.02 13.04
C ILE A 253 13.07 -2.98 14.23
N LYS A 254 12.17 -2.84 15.21
CA LYS A 254 12.18 -3.60 16.45
C LYS A 254 11.88 -5.10 16.28
N ARG A 255 11.25 -5.48 15.16
CA ARG A 255 10.88 -6.87 14.86
C ARG A 255 12.02 -7.70 14.27
N PHE A 256 13.01 -7.04 13.66
CA PHE A 256 14.12 -7.75 13.05
C PHE A 256 15.10 -8.26 14.12
N GLU A 257 15.55 -9.50 13.96
CA GLU A 257 16.55 -10.09 14.84
C GLU A 257 17.85 -9.28 14.82
N GLN A 258 18.46 -9.04 15.98
CA GLN A 258 19.70 -8.25 16.14
C GLN A 258 19.60 -6.79 15.69
N SER A 259 18.39 -6.28 15.45
CA SER A 259 18.15 -4.91 14.99
C SER A 259 18.74 -3.85 15.90
N LEU A 260 18.61 -3.97 17.22
CA LEU A 260 19.15 -2.98 18.15
C LEU A 260 20.67 -2.83 17.99
N VAL A 261 21.39 -3.95 17.94
CA VAL A 261 22.86 -3.96 17.76
C VAL A 261 23.25 -3.29 16.45
N LEU A 262 22.51 -3.59 15.37
CA LEU A 262 22.76 -3.01 14.06
C LEU A 262 22.53 -1.49 14.04
N VAL A 263 21.43 -1.02 14.65
CA VAL A 263 21.12 0.39 14.78
C VAL A 263 22.15 1.11 15.65
N GLU A 264 22.56 0.54 16.78
CA GLU A 264 23.57 1.13 17.67
C GLU A 264 24.91 1.30 16.94
N LYS A 265 25.38 0.27 16.21
CA LYS A 265 26.58 0.36 15.37
C LYS A 265 26.46 1.44 14.31
N TYR A 266 25.32 1.48 13.62
CA TYR A 266 25.06 2.46 12.56
C TYR A 266 25.12 3.90 13.08
N LEU A 267 24.41 4.18 14.18
CA LEU A 267 24.37 5.50 14.79
C LEU A 267 25.72 5.92 15.39
N GLN A 268 26.50 4.97 15.94
CA GLN A 268 27.81 5.24 16.53
C GLN A 268 28.80 5.83 15.51
N VAL A 269 28.81 5.33 14.27
CA VAL A 269 29.74 5.79 13.22
C VAL A 269 29.11 6.82 12.27
N PHE A 270 27.84 7.16 12.47
CA PHE A 270 27.07 8.00 11.56
C PHE A 270 27.73 9.34 11.26
N SER A 271 28.18 10.06 12.29
CA SER A 271 28.81 11.38 12.11
C SER A 271 30.12 11.32 11.31
N THR A 272 30.77 10.15 11.27
CA THR A 272 32.07 9.94 10.62
C THR A 272 31.93 9.66 9.13
N TYR A 273 30.89 8.90 8.72
CA TYR A 273 30.77 8.41 7.34
C TYR A 273 29.58 8.97 6.56
N ALA A 274 28.52 9.42 7.23
CA ALA A 274 27.29 9.85 6.56
C ALA A 274 27.49 11.13 5.73
N LYS A 275 27.09 11.06 4.45
CA LYS A 275 27.28 12.15 3.48
C LYS A 275 26.12 12.33 2.49
N SER A 276 25.26 11.34 2.32
CA SER A 276 24.23 11.29 1.29
C SER A 276 22.82 11.48 1.86
N PHE A 277 21.85 11.73 0.98
CA PHE A 277 20.44 11.71 1.36
C PHE A 277 20.02 10.33 1.90
N LEU A 278 20.47 9.25 1.26
CA LEU A 278 20.17 7.89 1.69
C LEU A 278 20.62 7.60 3.13
N ASP A 279 21.79 8.13 3.53
CA ASP A 279 22.26 8.01 4.92
C ASP A 279 21.33 8.74 5.89
N LEU A 280 20.85 9.93 5.53
CA LEU A 280 19.85 10.63 6.32
C LEU A 280 18.54 9.84 6.38
N ALA A 281 18.08 9.29 5.26
CA ALA A 281 16.84 8.53 5.16
C ALA A 281 16.82 7.34 6.13
N GLY A 282 17.94 6.61 6.26
CA GLY A 282 18.08 5.55 7.26
C GLY A 282 17.81 6.03 8.69
N VAL A 283 18.37 7.17 9.10
CA VAL A 283 18.12 7.76 10.44
C VAL A 283 16.68 8.26 10.60
N VAL A 284 16.11 8.86 9.55
CA VAL A 284 14.71 9.30 9.52
C VAL A 284 13.77 8.11 9.75
N MET A 285 14.06 6.97 9.12
CA MET A 285 13.25 5.76 9.25
C MET A 285 13.42 5.03 10.59
N ILE A 286 14.65 4.96 11.12
CA ILE A 286 14.88 4.50 12.49
C ILE A 286 14.06 5.35 13.47
N LYS A 287 14.08 6.68 13.31
CA LYS A 287 13.31 7.59 14.18
C LYS A 287 11.81 7.39 14.03
N LYS A 288 11.29 7.21 12.81
CA LYS A 288 9.86 6.92 12.57
C LYS A 288 9.43 5.67 13.34
N SER A 289 10.27 4.64 13.36
CA SER A 289 10.00 3.38 14.05
C SER A 289 9.88 3.52 15.58
N MET A 290 10.51 4.53 16.20
CA MET A 290 10.46 4.75 17.66
C MET A 290 9.11 5.26 18.17
N PHE A 291 8.21 5.69 17.28
CA PHE A 291 6.89 6.23 17.63
C PHE A 291 5.72 5.34 17.15
N SER A 292 6.03 4.14 16.66
CA SER A 292 5.01 3.17 16.23
C SER A 292 4.28 2.59 17.45
N TYR A 293 2.99 2.86 17.56
CA TYR A 293 2.10 2.22 18.53
C TYR A 293 1.62 0.90 17.93
N GLU A 294 2.33 -0.20 18.22
CA GLU A 294 1.87 -1.54 17.83
C GLU A 294 1.06 -2.16 18.98
N PRO A 295 -0.09 -2.77 18.68
CA PRO A 295 -0.87 -3.49 19.69
C PRO A 295 -0.06 -4.62 20.32
N GLN A 296 -0.44 -5.01 21.54
CA GLN A 296 0.25 -5.91 22.50
C GLN A 296 0.72 -7.30 22.00
N TYR A 297 0.60 -7.62 20.72
CA TYR A 297 0.88 -8.96 20.17
C TYR A 297 2.37 -9.25 19.93
N ASP A 298 3.26 -8.25 19.97
CA ASP A 298 4.70 -8.43 19.66
C ASP A 298 5.66 -8.01 20.79
N GLU A 299 5.17 -7.77 22.02
CA GLU A 299 6.04 -7.30 23.11
C GLU A 299 7.20 -8.26 23.41
N ASP A 300 6.96 -9.58 23.36
CA ASP A 300 7.98 -10.58 23.62
C ASP A 300 9.10 -10.56 22.56
N ILE A 301 8.76 -10.49 21.26
CA ILE A 301 9.73 -10.44 20.16
C ILE A 301 10.58 -9.16 20.24
N VAL A 302 9.95 -8.02 20.52
CA VAL A 302 10.64 -6.74 20.66
C VAL A 302 11.64 -6.77 21.82
N GLN A 303 11.25 -7.38 22.95
CA GLN A 303 12.13 -7.56 24.11
C GLN A 303 13.28 -8.54 23.84
N GLU A 304 13.01 -9.66 23.17
CA GLU A 304 14.03 -10.63 22.74
C GLU A 304 15.10 -10.00 21.83
N ASN A 305 14.67 -9.06 20.98
CA ASN A 305 15.57 -8.25 20.13
C ASN A 305 16.33 -7.15 20.90
N GLY A 306 16.16 -7.07 22.22
CA GLY A 306 16.88 -6.18 23.12
C GLY A 306 16.26 -4.78 23.27
N TRP A 307 15.13 -4.51 22.63
CA TRP A 307 14.49 -3.21 22.72
C TRP A 307 13.77 -3.02 24.05
N SER A 308 13.87 -1.80 24.57
CA SER A 308 13.15 -1.37 25.78
C SER A 308 12.77 0.09 25.63
N ASN A 309 11.76 0.56 26.38
CA ASN A 309 11.34 1.96 26.38
C ASN A 309 12.50 2.94 26.63
N ASN A 310 13.51 2.53 27.42
CA ASN A 310 14.71 3.34 27.66
C ASN A 310 15.61 3.41 26.42
N LYS A 311 15.83 2.27 25.75
CA LYS A 311 16.61 2.22 24.51
C LYS A 311 15.92 2.98 23.37
N GLU A 312 14.61 2.84 23.23
CA GLU A 312 13.83 3.59 22.23
C GLU A 312 13.98 5.11 22.41
N LYS A 313 13.84 5.60 23.65
CA LYS A 313 14.04 7.02 23.97
C LYS A 313 15.47 7.47 23.67
N GLN A 314 16.46 6.66 24.03
CA GLN A 314 17.87 6.95 23.77
C GLN A 314 18.13 7.08 22.26
N ILE A 315 17.73 6.06 21.47
CA ILE A 315 17.89 6.03 20.00
C ILE A 315 17.15 7.22 19.37
N SER A 316 15.90 7.47 19.77
CA SER A 316 15.09 8.60 19.28
C SER A 316 15.79 9.94 19.51
N ASN A 317 16.40 10.15 20.67
CA ASN A 317 17.15 11.37 20.99
C ASN A 317 18.41 11.53 20.11
N ILE A 318 19.15 10.43 19.88
CA ILE A 318 20.32 10.45 18.98
C ILE A 318 19.89 10.82 17.56
N CYS A 319 18.89 10.14 17.01
CA CYS A 319 18.35 10.43 15.68
C CYS A 319 17.86 11.89 15.58
N GLN A 320 17.17 12.38 16.62
CA GLN A 320 16.71 13.77 16.67
C GLN A 320 17.86 14.78 16.66
N GLY A 321 18.96 14.50 17.36
CA GLY A 321 20.17 15.31 17.34
C GLY A 321 20.83 15.36 15.97
N ILE A 322 20.88 14.22 15.28
CA ILE A 322 21.38 14.12 13.90
C ILE A 322 20.53 14.93 12.94
N ILE A 323 19.21 14.71 12.93
CA ILE A 323 18.26 15.35 11.99
C ILE A 323 18.26 16.88 12.14
N LYS A 324 18.53 17.41 13.33
CA LYS A 324 18.61 18.86 13.58
C LYS A 324 19.83 19.54 12.95
N GLN A 325 20.84 18.79 12.50
CA GLN A 325 22.04 19.39 11.92
C GLN A 325 21.70 20.13 10.61
N PRO A 326 22.09 21.41 10.46
CA PRO A 326 21.71 22.23 9.30
C PRO A 326 22.11 21.65 7.94
N LYS A 327 23.21 20.90 7.87
CA LYS A 327 23.72 20.30 6.62
C LYS A 327 22.68 19.42 5.91
N TRP A 328 21.79 18.77 6.66
CA TRP A 328 20.81 17.84 6.12
C TRP A 328 19.72 18.54 5.30
N LYS A 329 19.37 19.78 5.64
CA LYS A 329 18.40 20.56 4.85
C LYS A 329 18.90 20.75 3.41
N ASN A 330 20.17 21.08 3.25
CA ASN A 330 20.78 21.26 1.93
C ASN A 330 20.82 19.94 1.14
N ILE A 331 21.09 18.82 1.82
CA ILE A 331 21.09 17.49 1.20
C ILE A 331 19.68 17.10 0.72
N VAL A 332 18.64 17.36 1.51
CA VAL A 332 17.25 17.10 1.10
C VAL A 332 16.84 17.99 -0.09
N LEU A 333 17.25 19.26 -0.11
CA LEU A 333 17.00 20.15 -1.27
C LEU A 333 17.74 19.68 -2.53
N GLN A 334 18.98 19.18 -2.39
CA GLN A 334 19.71 18.58 -3.50
C GLN A 334 18.97 17.34 -4.03
N GLU A 335 18.46 16.48 -3.14
CA GLU A 335 17.67 15.32 -3.50
C GLU A 335 16.39 15.72 -4.24
N LEU A 336 15.66 16.74 -3.78
CA LEU A 336 14.49 17.27 -4.49
C LEU A 336 14.84 17.78 -5.89
N SER A 337 15.96 18.49 -6.03
CA SER A 337 16.40 19.05 -7.31
C SER A 337 16.82 17.98 -8.34
N ARG A 338 17.37 16.85 -7.87
CA ARG A 338 17.79 15.73 -8.72
C ARG A 338 17.49 14.39 -8.02
N PRO A 339 16.21 13.99 -7.98
CA PRO A 339 15.80 12.81 -7.22
C PRO A 339 16.56 11.57 -7.69
N GLN A 340 17.05 10.79 -6.74
CA GLN A 340 17.62 9.45 -6.93
C GLN A 340 16.78 8.41 -6.20
N GLU A 341 16.31 8.71 -4.99
CA GLU A 341 15.51 7.80 -4.16
C GLU A 341 13.99 7.91 -4.41
N GLN A 342 13.21 7.05 -3.74
CA GLN A 342 11.74 7.04 -3.81
C GLN A 342 11.10 8.29 -3.17
N THR A 343 9.97 8.72 -3.73
CA THR A 343 9.20 9.88 -3.23
C THR A 343 8.83 9.72 -1.75
N SER A 344 8.38 8.52 -1.35
CA SER A 344 8.04 8.18 0.04
C SER A 344 9.15 8.51 1.06
N LEU A 345 10.40 8.19 0.74
CA LEU A 345 11.57 8.48 1.59
C LEU A 345 11.85 9.99 1.65
N ILE A 346 11.75 10.69 0.51
CA ILE A 346 11.97 12.14 0.43
C ILE A 346 10.92 12.87 1.25
N VAL A 347 9.63 12.52 1.09
CA VAL A 347 8.52 13.07 1.87
C VAL A 347 8.71 12.79 3.36
N SER A 348 9.06 11.56 3.74
CA SER A 348 9.35 11.20 5.13
C SER A 348 10.48 12.05 5.73
N ALA A 349 11.53 12.34 4.95
CA ALA A 349 12.60 13.24 5.39
C ALA A 349 12.10 14.68 5.57
N LEU A 350 11.33 15.22 4.61
CA LEU A 350 10.74 16.56 4.71
C LEU A 350 9.89 16.72 5.97
N GLU A 351 9.02 15.75 6.26
CA GLU A 351 8.20 15.72 7.48
C GLU A 351 9.07 15.75 8.75
N LYS A 352 10.08 14.87 8.86
CA LYS A 352 10.92 14.80 10.07
C LYS A 352 11.83 16.00 10.24
N LEU A 353 12.24 16.65 9.16
CA LEU A 353 12.99 17.90 9.18
C LEU A 353 12.07 19.14 9.32
N LYS A 354 10.75 18.97 9.24
CA LYS A 354 9.73 20.03 9.25
C LYS A 354 10.00 21.07 8.14
N MET A 355 10.32 20.59 6.95
CA MET A 355 10.54 21.42 5.77
C MET A 355 9.25 21.51 4.97
N VAL A 356 8.96 22.71 4.46
CA VAL A 356 7.85 22.98 3.52
C VAL A 356 8.44 23.77 2.34
N PRO A 357 9.11 23.10 1.38
CA PRO A 357 9.72 23.75 0.22
C PRO A 357 8.70 24.40 -0.70
N SER A 358 9.13 25.24 -1.65
CA SER A 358 8.20 25.76 -2.66
C SER A 358 7.70 24.63 -3.58
N PHE A 359 6.49 24.76 -4.13
CA PHE A 359 5.91 23.76 -5.05
C PHE A 359 6.85 23.44 -6.23
N MET A 360 7.59 24.44 -6.72
CA MET A 360 8.52 24.29 -7.85
C MET A 360 9.66 23.29 -7.58
N GLU A 361 10.04 23.08 -6.32
CA GLU A 361 11.07 22.10 -5.94
C GLU A 361 10.61 20.65 -6.16
N PHE A 362 9.31 20.41 -6.27
CA PHE A 362 8.74 19.06 -6.47
C PHE A 362 8.53 18.71 -7.95
N ILE A 363 8.78 19.64 -8.88
CA ILE A 363 8.62 19.38 -10.32
C ILE A 363 9.43 18.17 -10.80
N PRO A 364 10.70 17.97 -10.40
CA PRO A 364 11.45 16.78 -10.78
C PRO A 364 10.80 15.46 -10.34
N LEU A 365 10.11 15.44 -9.18
CA LEU A 365 9.36 14.27 -8.71
C LEU A 365 8.06 14.09 -9.50
N LEU A 366 7.30 15.16 -9.72
CA LEU A 366 6.08 15.14 -10.54
C LEU A 366 6.36 14.74 -12.00
N GLN A 367 7.58 14.97 -12.51
CA GLN A 367 7.97 14.49 -13.84
C GLN A 367 8.19 12.97 -13.90
N ARG A 368 8.49 12.31 -12.77
CA ARG A 368 8.60 10.85 -12.68
C ARG A 368 7.21 10.20 -12.66
N ASP A 369 6.31 10.73 -11.84
CA ASP A 369 4.90 10.36 -11.80
C ASP A 369 4.05 11.64 -11.60
N LEU A 370 3.29 12.01 -12.64
CA LEU A 370 2.44 13.21 -12.64
C LEU A 370 1.35 13.16 -11.56
N PHE A 371 1.01 11.96 -11.09
CA PHE A 371 -0.05 11.73 -10.11
C PHE A 371 0.46 10.89 -8.94
N ASP A 372 1.69 11.16 -8.48
CA ASP A 372 2.31 10.51 -7.33
C ASP A 372 1.45 10.65 -6.05
N MET A 373 1.14 9.53 -5.41
CA MET A 373 0.21 9.50 -4.27
C MET A 373 0.84 10.01 -2.96
N ASP A 374 2.16 9.90 -2.80
CA ASP A 374 2.85 10.46 -1.63
C ASP A 374 2.86 11.99 -1.69
N LEU A 375 3.04 12.56 -2.89
CA LEU A 375 2.94 14.00 -3.11
C LEU A 375 1.51 14.52 -2.93
N LEU A 376 0.50 13.77 -3.39
CA LEU A 376 -0.91 14.11 -3.11
C LEU A 376 -1.14 14.28 -1.61
N LYS A 377 -0.72 13.28 -0.83
CA LYS A 377 -0.87 13.28 0.63
C LYS A 377 -0.14 14.47 1.25
N TYR A 378 1.11 14.67 0.87
CA TYR A 378 1.92 15.77 1.39
C TYR A 378 1.31 17.14 1.07
N PHE A 379 0.83 17.38 -0.16
CA PHE A 379 0.30 18.67 -0.58
C PHE A 379 -1.11 18.96 -0.07
N LEU A 380 -2.04 18.03 -0.25
CA LEU A 380 -3.48 18.29 -0.08
C LEU A 380 -4.02 17.82 1.27
N ILE A 381 -3.33 16.92 1.96
CA ILE A 381 -3.75 16.40 3.26
C ILE A 381 -2.92 17.04 4.38
N GLU A 382 -1.60 16.99 4.27
CA GLU A 382 -0.70 17.44 5.34
C GLU A 382 -0.41 18.93 5.31
N HIS A 383 -0.26 19.51 4.11
CA HIS A 383 0.09 20.92 3.93
C HIS A 383 -0.83 21.70 2.96
N PRO A 384 -2.17 21.55 3.02
CA PRO A 384 -3.07 22.21 2.08
C PRO A 384 -2.95 23.73 2.09
N GLN A 385 -2.68 24.35 3.25
CA GLN A 385 -2.53 25.80 3.34
C GLN A 385 -1.33 26.35 2.54
N ALA A 386 -0.30 25.53 2.33
CA ALA A 386 0.87 25.92 1.55
C ALA A 386 0.68 25.68 0.06
N TYR A 387 0.05 24.57 -0.33
CA TYR A 387 0.12 24.07 -1.72
C TYR A 387 -1.20 24.08 -2.49
N LEU A 388 -2.36 24.33 -1.86
CA LEU A 388 -3.67 24.21 -2.50
C LEU A 388 -3.77 24.98 -3.83
N ARG A 389 -3.29 26.22 -3.86
CA ARG A 389 -3.35 27.07 -5.08
C ARG A 389 -2.42 26.55 -6.18
N ASP A 390 -1.24 26.09 -5.81
CA ASP A 390 -0.27 25.56 -6.76
C ASP A 390 -0.78 24.25 -7.36
N VAL A 391 -1.35 23.36 -6.54
CA VAL A 391 -1.95 22.10 -7.00
C VAL A 391 -3.17 22.35 -7.89
N LEU A 392 -4.04 23.32 -7.55
CA LEU A 392 -5.14 23.72 -8.42
C LEU A 392 -4.64 24.16 -9.80
N THR A 393 -3.59 24.99 -9.83
CA THR A 393 -2.96 25.46 -11.06
C THR A 393 -2.31 24.32 -11.82
N TYR A 394 -1.61 23.43 -11.14
CA TYR A 394 -0.95 22.27 -11.72
C TYR A 394 -1.96 21.33 -12.40
N LEU A 395 -3.01 20.92 -11.68
CA LEU A 395 -4.05 20.03 -12.21
C LEU A 395 -4.79 20.66 -13.39
N HIS A 396 -4.97 21.98 -13.42
CA HIS A 396 -5.52 22.65 -14.60
C HIS A 396 -4.74 22.36 -15.89
N TYR A 397 -3.41 22.19 -15.82
CA TYR A 397 -2.58 21.91 -16.98
C TYR A 397 -2.37 20.41 -17.28
N VAL A 398 -2.26 19.57 -16.24
CA VAL A 398 -1.87 18.16 -16.43
C VAL A 398 -3.02 17.17 -16.42
N LEU A 399 -4.21 17.56 -15.95
CA LEU A 399 -5.32 16.63 -15.81
C LEU A 399 -5.73 16.08 -17.20
N PRO A 400 -5.74 14.75 -17.40
CA PRO A 400 -6.13 14.17 -18.68
C PRO A 400 -7.57 14.52 -19.03
N GLN A 401 -7.83 14.91 -20.28
CA GLN A 401 -9.17 15.30 -20.74
C GLN A 401 -10.24 14.25 -20.40
N LYS A 402 -9.89 12.96 -20.52
CA LYS A 402 -10.78 11.83 -20.20
C LYS A 402 -11.43 11.90 -18.81
N VAL A 403 -10.75 12.49 -17.81
CA VAL A 403 -11.28 12.62 -16.43
C VAL A 403 -12.59 13.42 -16.41
N LEU A 404 -12.69 14.45 -17.25
CA LEU A 404 -13.84 15.36 -17.33
C LEU A 404 -14.69 15.15 -18.58
N SER A 405 -14.15 14.55 -19.65
CA SER A 405 -14.86 14.43 -20.94
C SER A 405 -15.53 13.07 -21.16
N GLU A 406 -15.12 12.01 -20.46
CA GLU A 406 -15.83 10.72 -20.51
C GLU A 406 -17.16 10.81 -19.75
N GLU A 407 -18.16 10.05 -20.21
CA GLU A 407 -19.47 10.01 -19.56
C GLU A 407 -19.35 9.49 -18.11
N PRO A 408 -20.24 9.92 -17.20
CA PRO A 408 -20.30 9.41 -15.83
C PRO A 408 -20.38 7.88 -15.79
N GLN A 409 -19.46 7.24 -15.07
CA GLN A 409 -19.40 5.78 -14.97
C GLN A 409 -19.83 5.29 -13.58
N LYS A 410 -20.13 4.00 -13.50
CA LYS A 410 -20.26 3.24 -12.25
C LYS A 410 -19.03 2.35 -12.13
N ILE A 411 -18.09 2.75 -11.28
CA ILE A 411 -16.83 2.05 -11.03
C ILE A 411 -16.90 1.48 -9.62
N ALA A 412 -16.61 0.19 -9.45
CA ALA A 412 -16.54 -0.44 -8.13
C ALA A 412 -15.17 -0.19 -7.47
N GLU A 413 -15.09 -0.24 -6.14
CA GLU A 413 -13.84 0.06 -5.40
C GLU A 413 -12.71 -0.93 -5.75
N ASP A 414 -13.05 -2.18 -6.06
CA ASP A 414 -12.13 -3.24 -6.49
C ASP A 414 -11.67 -3.10 -7.95
N GLU A 415 -12.27 -2.18 -8.72
CA GLU A 415 -11.90 -1.90 -10.11
C GLU A 415 -10.98 -0.65 -10.24
N VAL A 416 -10.61 -0.01 -9.13
CA VAL A 416 -9.81 1.22 -9.14
C VAL A 416 -8.31 0.89 -9.29
N GLY A 417 -7.80 0.98 -10.51
CA GLY A 417 -6.37 0.88 -10.82
C GLY A 417 -5.64 2.24 -10.93
N ASP A 418 -4.35 2.17 -11.28
CA ASP A 418 -3.46 3.34 -11.45
C ASP A 418 -3.99 4.37 -12.47
N GLU A 419 -4.79 3.95 -13.44
CA GLU A 419 -5.39 4.83 -14.45
C GLU A 419 -6.39 5.86 -13.88
N TYR A 420 -6.80 5.70 -12.62
CA TYR A 420 -7.66 6.60 -11.86
C TYR A 420 -6.91 7.48 -10.87
N LYS A 421 -5.58 7.38 -10.75
CA LYS A 421 -4.77 8.34 -9.96
C LYS A 421 -5.13 9.82 -10.25
N PRO A 422 -5.34 10.27 -11.52
CA PRO A 422 -5.74 11.64 -11.80
C PRO A 422 -7.09 12.02 -11.20
N ASP A 423 -8.06 11.09 -11.22
CA ASP A 423 -9.39 11.29 -10.64
C ASP A 423 -9.28 11.40 -9.10
N ILE A 424 -8.44 10.58 -8.46
CA ILE A 424 -8.19 10.62 -7.02
C ILE A 424 -7.54 11.96 -6.61
N TRP A 425 -6.55 12.45 -7.37
CA TRP A 425 -5.99 13.79 -7.18
C TRP A 425 -7.05 14.88 -7.22
N LEU A 426 -7.98 14.81 -8.17
CA LEU A 426 -9.10 15.75 -8.27
C LEU A 426 -10.04 15.64 -7.06
N VAL A 427 -10.35 14.43 -6.57
CA VAL A 427 -11.14 14.23 -5.34
C VAL A 427 -10.52 14.96 -4.16
N PHE A 428 -9.21 14.76 -3.92
CA PHE A 428 -8.52 15.39 -2.79
C PHE A 428 -8.38 16.90 -2.97
N LEU A 429 -8.24 17.40 -4.20
CA LEU A 429 -8.27 18.83 -4.47
C LEU A 429 -9.62 19.43 -4.07
N LEU A 430 -10.73 18.79 -4.48
CA LEU A 430 -12.08 19.25 -4.13
C LEU A 430 -12.32 19.23 -2.61
N LYS A 431 -11.85 18.19 -1.91
CA LYS A 431 -11.86 18.13 -0.43
C LYS A 431 -11.09 19.30 0.18
N ALA A 432 -9.87 19.54 -0.28
CA ALA A 432 -9.03 20.63 0.24
C ALA A 432 -9.63 22.02 -0.04
N LEU A 433 -10.23 22.24 -1.22
CA LEU A 433 -10.98 23.46 -1.56
C LEU A 433 -12.17 23.68 -0.64
N ARG A 434 -12.98 22.62 -0.40
CA ARG A 434 -14.12 22.64 0.51
C ARG A 434 -13.69 22.99 1.93
N GLN A 435 -12.67 22.31 2.46
CA GLN A 435 -12.15 22.54 3.82
C GLN A 435 -11.56 23.95 3.98
N ALA A 436 -10.85 24.45 2.95
CA ALA A 436 -10.31 25.81 2.93
C ALA A 436 -11.35 26.89 2.62
N ARG A 437 -12.63 26.51 2.42
CA ARG A 437 -13.73 27.38 1.98
C ARG A 437 -13.37 28.24 0.77
N LYS A 438 -12.76 27.63 -0.25
CA LYS A 438 -12.44 28.25 -1.55
C LYS A 438 -13.48 27.82 -2.59
N ASN A 439 -14.25 28.78 -3.09
CA ASN A 439 -15.29 28.55 -4.09
C ASN A 439 -14.69 28.60 -5.50
N GLU A 440 -14.48 27.43 -6.12
CA GLU A 440 -14.06 27.28 -7.52
C GLU A 440 -15.25 26.78 -8.34
N GLU A 441 -16.29 27.60 -8.46
CA GLU A 441 -17.60 27.18 -8.99
C GLU A 441 -17.53 26.58 -10.40
N ALA A 442 -16.74 27.18 -11.30
CA ALA A 442 -16.57 26.65 -12.66
C ALA A 442 -15.96 25.23 -12.66
N LEU A 443 -14.99 24.98 -11.79
CA LEU A 443 -14.41 23.65 -11.62
C LEU A 443 -15.46 22.69 -11.04
N PHE A 444 -16.22 23.11 -10.03
CA PHE A 444 -17.28 22.30 -9.44
C PHE A 444 -18.35 21.93 -10.48
N ILE A 445 -18.79 22.87 -11.30
CA ILE A 445 -19.75 22.62 -12.38
C ILE A 445 -19.21 21.55 -13.34
N CYS A 446 -17.95 21.67 -13.79
CA CYS A 446 -17.33 20.67 -14.66
C CYS A 446 -17.24 19.27 -14.01
N CYS A 447 -16.99 19.22 -12.70
CA CYS A 447 -16.82 17.97 -11.97
C CYS A 447 -18.14 17.22 -11.69
N LEU A 448 -19.31 17.86 -11.85
CA LEU A 448 -20.61 17.22 -11.66
C LEU A 448 -20.87 16.06 -12.61
N THR A 449 -20.24 16.06 -13.78
CA THR A 449 -20.35 15.01 -14.81
C THR A 449 -19.04 14.26 -15.05
N ALA A 450 -18.06 14.38 -14.15
CA ALA A 450 -16.80 13.66 -14.27
C ALA A 450 -17.02 12.14 -14.25
N ARG A 451 -16.15 11.38 -14.93
CA ARG A 451 -16.30 9.92 -15.06
C ARG A 451 -16.30 9.18 -13.72
N PHE A 452 -15.51 9.64 -12.76
CA PHE A 452 -15.27 8.97 -11.48
C PHE A 452 -16.33 9.33 -10.42
N PRO A 453 -17.01 8.35 -9.79
CA PRO A 453 -18.08 8.60 -8.83
C PRO A 453 -17.70 9.52 -7.66
N ASP A 454 -16.47 9.43 -7.17
CA ASP A 454 -16.05 10.16 -5.96
C ASP A 454 -15.82 11.64 -6.24
N VAL A 455 -15.38 11.98 -7.45
CA VAL A 455 -15.28 13.36 -7.92
C VAL A 455 -16.66 14.01 -7.87
N ARG A 456 -17.68 13.32 -8.40
CA ARG A 456 -19.06 13.82 -8.40
C ARG A 456 -19.61 13.94 -6.97
N ARG A 457 -19.34 12.96 -6.10
CA ARG A 457 -19.74 12.97 -4.68
C ARG A 457 -19.16 14.17 -3.93
N GLU A 458 -17.85 14.39 -4.03
CA GLU A 458 -17.18 15.52 -3.37
C GLU A 458 -17.60 16.87 -3.96
N THR A 459 -17.86 16.92 -5.28
CA THR A 459 -18.38 18.13 -5.94
C THR A 459 -19.73 18.55 -5.37
N ILE A 460 -20.66 17.61 -5.18
CA ILE A 460 -21.97 17.87 -4.56
C ILE A 460 -21.80 18.45 -3.15
N GLN A 461 -20.84 17.92 -2.38
CA GLN A 461 -20.54 18.44 -1.04
C GLN A 461 -19.96 19.85 -1.10
N ALA A 462 -19.01 20.11 -2.01
CA ALA A 462 -18.43 21.44 -2.20
C ALA A 462 -19.52 22.46 -2.57
N LEU A 463 -20.36 22.18 -3.57
CA LEU A 463 -21.47 23.06 -3.96
C LEU A 463 -22.47 23.28 -2.82
N ARG A 464 -22.73 22.27 -1.99
CA ARG A 464 -23.62 22.42 -0.81
C ARG A 464 -23.10 23.49 0.15
N VAL A 465 -21.78 23.54 0.40
CA VAL A 465 -21.17 24.53 1.29
C VAL A 465 -21.37 25.96 0.76
N PHE A 466 -21.30 26.15 -0.56
CA PHE A 466 -21.42 27.46 -1.19
C PHE A 466 -22.84 27.76 -1.72
N LYS A 467 -23.88 27.11 -1.19
CA LYS A 467 -25.26 27.21 -1.70
C LYS A 467 -25.80 28.64 -1.80
N THR A 468 -25.41 29.52 -0.89
CA THR A 468 -25.85 30.93 -0.89
C THR A 468 -25.10 31.79 -1.91
N GLU A 469 -24.04 31.27 -2.50
CA GLU A 469 -23.15 31.98 -3.44
C GLU A 469 -23.30 31.50 -4.89
N TRP A 470 -24.21 30.56 -5.15
CA TRP A 470 -24.38 29.98 -6.48
C TRP A 470 -24.72 31.02 -7.54
N SER A 471 -24.02 30.94 -8.67
CA SER A 471 -24.43 31.62 -9.89
C SER A 471 -25.65 30.96 -10.53
N ALA A 472 -26.17 31.62 -11.57
CA ALA A 472 -27.26 31.09 -12.39
C ALA A 472 -26.89 29.80 -13.15
N GLU A 473 -25.60 29.45 -13.25
CA GLU A 473 -25.12 28.29 -14.01
C GLU A 473 -25.22 26.98 -13.21
N VAL A 474 -25.25 27.05 -11.88
CA VAL A 474 -25.21 25.87 -11.01
C VAL A 474 -26.46 25.01 -11.14
N ILE A 475 -27.66 25.61 -11.15
CA ILE A 475 -28.92 24.85 -11.23
C ILE A 475 -29.03 24.09 -12.56
N PRO A 476 -28.83 24.70 -13.74
CA PRO A 476 -28.80 23.97 -15.02
C PRO A 476 -27.79 22.82 -15.02
N ALA A 477 -26.59 23.02 -14.47
CA ALA A 477 -25.56 21.99 -14.39
C ALA A 477 -25.99 20.80 -13.49
N LEU A 478 -26.64 21.08 -12.36
CA LEU A 478 -27.18 20.04 -11.47
C LEU A 478 -28.31 19.23 -12.15
N GLU A 479 -29.15 19.88 -12.94
CA GLU A 479 -30.20 19.21 -13.73
C GLU A 479 -29.59 18.28 -14.78
N GLN A 480 -28.60 18.76 -15.53
CA GLN A 480 -27.89 17.95 -16.51
C GLN A 480 -27.22 16.73 -15.86
N ALA A 481 -26.49 16.95 -14.75
CA ALA A 481 -25.81 15.89 -14.02
C ALA A 481 -26.80 14.85 -13.49
N TYR A 482 -27.97 15.28 -13.01
CA TYR A 482 -29.02 14.38 -12.52
C TYR A 482 -29.52 13.41 -13.58
N GLU A 483 -29.75 13.90 -14.80
CA GLU A 483 -30.22 13.08 -15.93
C GLU A 483 -29.17 12.01 -16.30
N GLN A 484 -27.90 12.40 -16.39
CA GLN A 484 -26.80 11.54 -16.84
C GLN A 484 -26.27 10.57 -15.76
N GLU A 485 -26.54 10.81 -14.48
CA GLU A 485 -25.92 10.06 -13.38
C GLU A 485 -26.29 8.56 -13.34
N PRO A 486 -25.35 7.61 -13.53
CA PRO A 486 -25.64 6.18 -13.47
C PRO A 486 -25.83 5.66 -12.03
N VAL A 487 -25.25 6.31 -11.02
CA VAL A 487 -25.27 5.85 -9.64
C VAL A 487 -26.48 6.40 -8.88
N LYS A 488 -27.40 5.51 -8.48
CA LYS A 488 -28.66 5.88 -7.81
C LYS A 488 -28.49 6.71 -6.54
N SER A 489 -27.44 6.48 -5.75
CA SER A 489 -27.17 7.26 -4.53
C SER A 489 -26.77 8.71 -4.86
N ILE A 490 -25.85 8.90 -5.81
CA ILE A 490 -25.42 10.23 -6.28
C ILE A 490 -26.60 10.99 -6.90
N ARG A 491 -27.41 10.31 -7.71
CA ARG A 491 -28.62 10.90 -8.31
C ARG A 491 -29.60 11.44 -7.26
N LYS A 492 -29.78 10.73 -6.14
CA LYS A 492 -30.60 11.21 -5.01
C LYS A 492 -30.00 12.45 -4.33
N ARG A 493 -28.67 12.52 -4.22
CA ARG A 493 -27.97 13.68 -3.64
C ARG A 493 -28.13 14.93 -4.51
N LEU A 494 -28.04 14.80 -5.83
CA LEU A 494 -28.29 15.89 -6.78
C LEU A 494 -29.70 16.47 -6.65
N LEU A 495 -30.74 15.62 -6.61
CA LEU A 495 -32.13 16.06 -6.41
C LEU A 495 -32.30 16.90 -5.14
N ARG A 496 -31.72 16.42 -4.04
CA ARG A 496 -31.82 17.07 -2.74
C ARG A 496 -31.06 18.38 -2.71
N LEU A 497 -29.90 18.45 -3.37
CA LEU A 497 -29.13 19.69 -3.51
C LEU A 497 -29.97 20.77 -4.19
N MET A 498 -30.74 20.41 -5.21
CA MET A 498 -31.73 21.27 -5.90
C MET A 498 -33.02 21.54 -5.10
N GLY A 499 -33.17 20.99 -3.88
CA GLY A 499 -34.38 21.15 -3.06
C GLY A 499 -35.59 20.33 -3.53
N ARG A 500 -35.41 19.33 -4.41
CA ARG A 500 -36.47 18.46 -4.93
C ARG A 500 -36.61 17.20 -4.07
N LYS A 501 -37.85 16.80 -3.73
CA LYS A 501 -38.11 15.57 -2.97
C LYS A 501 -37.97 14.33 -3.86
N SER A 502 -37.22 13.31 -3.42
CA SER A 502 -37.22 12.00 -4.09
C SER A 502 -38.52 11.25 -3.77
N LYS A 503 -39.11 10.53 -4.73
CA LYS A 503 -40.24 9.62 -4.47
C LYS A 503 -39.80 8.48 -3.53
N GLY A 504 -40.11 8.56 -2.24
CA GLY A 504 -39.81 7.59 -1.18
C GLY A 504 -40.20 8.11 0.21
N GLN A 505 -40.39 7.21 1.19
CA GLN A 505 -40.87 7.49 2.56
C GLN A 505 -40.23 8.76 3.17
N GLU A 506 -41.06 9.63 3.78
CA GLU A 506 -40.59 10.81 4.51
C GLU A 506 -39.68 10.36 5.66
N LYS A 507 -38.39 10.68 5.55
CA LYS A 507 -37.41 10.48 6.62
C LYS A 507 -37.52 11.63 7.61
N GLU A 508 -37.44 11.32 8.89
CA GLU A 508 -37.63 12.28 9.98
C GLU A 508 -36.36 13.12 10.20
N GLN A 509 -36.52 14.44 10.29
CA GLN A 509 -35.50 15.38 10.74
C GLN A 509 -35.85 15.81 12.17
N ARG A 510 -34.94 15.59 13.12
CA ARG A 510 -35.14 15.93 14.55
C ARG A 510 -33.89 16.59 15.09
N TYR A 511 -34.08 17.72 15.77
CA TYR A 511 -33.02 18.48 16.44
C TYR A 511 -33.30 18.55 17.95
N LEU A 512 -32.23 18.57 18.73
CA LEU A 512 -32.24 18.67 20.18
C LEU A 512 -31.25 19.74 20.63
N ASP A 513 -31.52 20.39 21.76
CA ASP A 513 -30.49 21.20 22.42
C ASP A 513 -29.53 20.25 23.15
N VAL A 514 -28.25 20.31 22.79
CA VAL A 514 -27.18 19.44 23.32
C VAL A 514 -26.14 20.21 24.13
N SER A 515 -26.44 21.46 24.49
CA SER A 515 -25.52 22.36 25.19
C SER A 515 -24.98 21.78 26.51
N GLU A 516 -25.83 21.08 27.25
CA GLU A 516 -25.47 20.44 28.54
C GLU A 516 -24.65 19.15 28.38
N ASN A 517 -24.79 18.51 27.21
CA ASN A 517 -24.10 17.26 26.84
C ASN A 517 -22.72 17.52 26.24
N LYS A 518 -22.31 18.79 26.04
CA LYS A 518 -20.99 19.10 25.49
C LYS A 518 -19.87 18.62 26.41
N VAL A 519 -18.91 17.93 25.81
CA VAL A 519 -17.71 17.41 26.43
C VAL A 519 -16.50 17.85 25.62
N THR A 520 -15.43 18.22 26.30
CA THR A 520 -14.11 18.45 25.68
C THR A 520 -13.28 17.18 25.88
N PRO A 521 -12.89 16.48 24.80
CA PRO A 521 -12.07 15.27 24.91
C PRO A 521 -10.74 15.53 25.62
N SER A 522 -10.28 14.52 26.37
CA SER A 522 -9.03 14.53 27.13
C SER A 522 -8.22 13.26 26.83
N PRO A 523 -6.87 13.31 26.84
CA PRO A 523 -6.03 12.13 26.73
C PRO A 523 -6.24 11.08 27.83
N PHE A 524 -6.94 11.45 28.92
CA PHE A 524 -7.27 10.55 30.03
C PHE A 524 -8.66 9.90 29.90
N ASP A 525 -9.41 10.23 28.84
CA ASP A 525 -10.73 9.65 28.60
C ASP A 525 -10.61 8.18 28.23
N LEU A 526 -11.55 7.37 28.71
CA LEU A 526 -11.52 5.93 28.55
C LEU A 526 -12.51 5.51 27.46
N CYS A 527 -12.05 4.74 26.47
CA CYS A 527 -12.97 4.03 25.60
C CYS A 527 -13.68 2.93 26.39
N ILE A 528 -15.01 2.97 26.41
CA ILE A 528 -15.81 2.00 27.15
C ILE A 528 -16.53 1.01 26.22
N LEU A 529 -16.76 1.35 24.95
CA LEU A 529 -17.49 0.50 24.01
C LEU A 529 -17.33 0.95 22.55
N GLU A 530 -17.19 0.00 21.63
CA GLU A 530 -17.40 0.23 20.19
C GLU A 530 -18.72 -0.41 19.77
N THR A 531 -19.57 0.34 19.06
CA THR A 531 -20.94 -0.08 18.71
C THR A 531 -21.41 0.62 17.43
N LYS A 532 -22.67 0.45 17.06
CA LYS A 532 -23.28 0.96 15.84
C LYS A 532 -24.44 1.91 16.13
N ILE A 533 -24.63 2.90 15.27
CA ILE A 533 -25.80 3.75 15.22
C ILE A 533 -26.94 2.97 14.53
N ALA A 534 -27.98 2.67 15.29
CA ALA A 534 -29.22 2.07 14.84
C ALA A 534 -30.27 3.13 14.47
N GLY A 535 -31.22 2.76 13.62
CA GLY A 535 -32.34 3.64 13.25
C GLY A 535 -32.00 4.71 12.20
N THR A 536 -30.79 4.70 11.65
CA THR A 536 -30.32 5.60 10.57
C THR A 536 -31.22 5.59 9.34
N PHE A 537 -31.87 4.46 9.03
CA PHE A 537 -32.81 4.34 7.91
C PHE A 537 -34.05 5.26 8.03
N PHE A 538 -34.46 5.59 9.25
CA PHE A 538 -35.60 6.47 9.51
C PHE A 538 -35.21 7.96 9.57
N ARG A 539 -33.90 8.27 9.60
CA ARG A 539 -33.36 9.63 9.73
C ARG A 539 -32.87 10.14 8.39
N ASP A 540 -33.01 11.45 8.18
CA ASP A 540 -32.52 12.11 6.97
C ASP A 540 -31.04 12.50 7.07
N LEU A 541 -30.15 11.53 6.95
CA LEU A 541 -28.71 11.73 7.17
C LEU A 541 -28.02 12.62 6.12
N LEU A 542 -28.70 12.97 5.02
CA LEU A 542 -28.15 13.89 4.04
C LEU A 542 -28.12 15.36 4.51
N VAL A 543 -28.84 15.69 5.58
CA VAL A 543 -28.82 17.05 6.16
C VAL A 543 -27.46 17.39 6.77
N VAL A 544 -26.82 16.40 7.39
CA VAL A 544 -25.54 16.52 8.11
C VAL A 544 -24.36 16.01 7.30
N GLU A 545 -24.60 15.58 6.06
CA GLU A 545 -23.56 15.06 5.20
C GLU A 545 -22.62 16.19 4.73
N GLY A 546 -21.31 16.00 4.97
CA GLY A 546 -20.27 17.00 4.79
C GLY A 546 -20.11 17.96 5.97
N GLN A 547 -20.93 17.82 7.02
CA GLN A 547 -20.79 18.49 8.32
C GLN A 547 -20.25 17.56 9.40
N VAL A 548 -20.42 16.24 9.21
CA VAL A 548 -19.94 15.19 10.10
C VAL A 548 -19.02 14.26 9.31
N GLU A 549 -17.79 14.10 9.76
CA GLU A 549 -16.73 13.27 9.18
C GLU A 549 -16.20 12.26 10.21
N THR A 550 -15.47 11.24 9.73
CA THR A 550 -14.80 10.26 10.62
C THR A 550 -13.87 10.97 11.59
N GLY A 551 -13.94 10.59 12.86
CA GLY A 551 -13.22 11.22 13.95
C GLY A 551 -14.00 12.34 14.66
N ASP A 552 -15.13 12.79 14.12
CA ASP A 552 -15.94 13.82 14.76
C ASP A 552 -16.58 13.33 16.06
N ILE A 553 -16.72 14.29 16.99
CA ILE A 553 -17.37 14.09 18.27
C ILE A 553 -18.88 14.14 18.06
N LEU A 554 -19.55 13.08 18.49
CA LEU A 554 -20.99 12.96 18.56
C LEU A 554 -21.43 12.98 20.03
N TYR A 555 -22.60 13.56 20.29
CA TYR A 555 -23.14 13.68 21.63
C TYR A 555 -24.18 12.60 21.91
N LEU A 556 -24.20 12.12 23.15
CA LEU A 556 -25.09 11.07 23.61
C LEU A 556 -26.14 11.67 24.54
N VAL A 557 -27.42 11.47 24.18
CA VAL A 557 -28.56 12.04 24.92
C VAL A 557 -29.51 10.92 25.34
N ARG A 558 -29.81 10.80 26.64
CA ARG A 558 -30.75 9.80 27.15
C ARG A 558 -32.18 10.11 26.74
N GLU A 559 -32.94 9.08 26.37
CA GLU A 559 -34.39 9.13 26.12
C GLU A 559 -35.11 8.05 26.96
N PRO A 560 -35.26 8.24 28.29
CA PRO A 560 -35.82 7.23 29.19
C PRO A 560 -37.31 6.93 28.91
N GLU A 561 -38.04 7.91 28.38
CA GLU A 561 -39.46 7.80 28.01
C GLU A 561 -39.70 7.21 26.60
N ASN A 562 -38.67 6.64 25.97
CA ASN A 562 -38.81 6.05 24.65
C ASN A 562 -39.74 4.82 24.70
N LYS A 563 -40.81 4.85 23.89
CA LYS A 563 -41.88 3.84 23.87
C LYS A 563 -41.43 2.42 23.49
N TYR A 564 -40.26 2.27 22.88
CA TYR A 564 -39.75 0.98 22.39
C TYR A 564 -38.58 0.44 23.23
N ASP A 565 -37.84 1.32 23.89
CA ASP A 565 -36.69 0.95 24.70
C ASP A 565 -36.38 2.01 25.78
N PRO A 566 -36.64 1.75 27.08
CA PRO A 566 -36.35 2.72 28.15
C PRO A 566 -34.86 3.02 28.33
N LYS A 567 -33.97 2.22 27.71
CA LYS A 567 -32.52 2.43 27.70
C LYS A 567 -32.03 3.14 26.44
N ALA A 568 -32.92 3.73 25.67
CA ALA A 568 -32.57 4.45 24.44
C ALA A 568 -31.61 5.61 24.73
N ILE A 569 -30.57 5.69 23.89
CA ILE A 569 -29.59 6.78 23.87
C ILE A 569 -29.53 7.28 22.45
N MET A 570 -29.91 8.53 22.22
CA MET A 570 -29.79 9.20 20.94
C MET A 570 -28.34 9.58 20.69
N VAL A 571 -27.93 9.46 19.43
CA VAL A 571 -26.62 9.91 18.94
C VAL A 571 -26.86 11.15 18.08
N THR A 572 -26.23 12.26 18.45
CA THR A 572 -26.47 13.56 17.81
C THR A 572 -25.17 14.24 17.36
N THR A 573 -25.29 15.15 16.41
CA THR A 573 -24.23 16.08 15.99
C THR A 573 -24.08 17.25 16.99
N GLU A 574 -23.10 18.13 16.76
CA GLU A 574 -22.88 19.32 17.60
C GLU A 574 -24.03 20.34 17.55
N ASP A 575 -24.66 20.50 16.40
CA ASP A 575 -25.87 21.33 16.22
C ASP A 575 -27.15 20.60 16.67
N GLY A 576 -27.01 19.40 17.24
CA GLY A 576 -28.10 18.66 17.88
C GLY A 576 -28.96 17.82 16.95
N TYR A 577 -28.54 17.61 15.70
CA TYR A 577 -29.27 16.75 14.77
C TYR A 577 -29.16 15.27 15.18
N VAL A 578 -30.31 14.59 15.25
CA VAL A 578 -30.38 13.18 15.66
C VAL A 578 -30.03 12.25 14.50
N LEU A 579 -28.86 11.61 14.57
CA LEU A 579 -28.39 10.62 13.59
C LEU A 579 -29.10 9.27 13.76
N GLY A 580 -29.42 8.91 15.00
CA GLY A 580 -30.01 7.63 15.34
C GLY A 580 -29.85 7.32 16.83
N TYR A 581 -29.72 6.04 17.15
CA TYR A 581 -29.62 5.55 18.52
C TYR A 581 -28.44 4.60 18.70
N VAL A 582 -27.88 4.52 19.91
CA VAL A 582 -26.98 3.44 20.28
C VAL A 582 -27.72 2.10 20.12
N SER A 583 -27.07 1.10 19.53
CA SER A 583 -27.62 -0.24 19.33
C SER A 583 -28.23 -0.81 20.62
N LYS A 584 -29.45 -1.36 20.51
CA LYS A 584 -30.19 -1.96 21.66
C LYS A 584 -29.45 -3.11 22.35
N ALA A 585 -28.60 -3.83 21.62
CA ALA A 585 -27.78 -4.89 22.21
C ALA A 585 -26.74 -4.34 23.20
N ASP A 586 -26.35 -3.08 23.03
CA ASP A 586 -25.14 -2.49 23.60
C ASP A 586 -25.44 -1.32 24.55
N ASN A 587 -26.66 -0.78 24.50
CA ASN A 587 -27.04 0.45 25.22
C ASN A 587 -27.15 0.30 26.74
N LYS A 588 -27.16 -0.93 27.29
CA LYS A 588 -27.41 -1.17 28.72
C LYS A 588 -26.38 -0.52 29.63
N MET A 589 -25.09 -0.70 29.33
CA MET A 589 -24.01 -0.15 30.15
C MET A 589 -23.90 1.38 30.00
N PRO A 590 -23.86 1.94 28.77
CA PRO A 590 -23.82 3.39 28.58
C PRO A 590 -25.04 4.12 29.15
N ALA A 591 -26.23 3.49 29.11
CA ALA A 591 -27.44 4.09 29.68
C ALA A 591 -27.35 4.22 31.20
N SER A 592 -26.86 3.18 31.89
CA SER A 592 -26.64 3.22 33.34
C SER A 592 -25.66 4.32 33.73
N LEU A 593 -24.53 4.44 33.02
CA LEU A 593 -23.54 5.48 33.30
C LEU A 593 -24.10 6.89 33.13
N LEU A 594 -24.88 7.12 32.06
CA LEU A 594 -25.54 8.41 31.84
C LEU A 594 -26.61 8.70 32.91
N ASP A 595 -27.35 7.68 33.34
CA ASP A 595 -28.36 7.78 34.42
C ASP A 595 -27.69 8.06 35.79
N ASP A 596 -26.48 7.55 36.00
CA ASP A 596 -25.64 7.81 37.19
C ASP A 596 -24.94 9.18 37.14
N GLY A 597 -25.13 9.95 36.07
CA GLY A 597 -24.60 11.31 35.91
C GLY A 597 -23.20 11.41 35.32
N GLU A 598 -22.63 10.30 34.82
CA GLU A 598 -21.36 10.31 34.09
C GLU A 598 -21.48 11.02 32.74
N LYS A 599 -20.39 11.64 32.28
CA LYS A 599 -20.34 12.31 30.97
C LYS A 599 -19.77 11.39 29.90
N LEU A 600 -20.58 11.02 28.92
CA LEU A 600 -20.17 10.25 27.76
C LEU A 600 -20.25 11.08 26.47
N TYR A 601 -19.38 10.76 25.51
CA TYR A 601 -19.49 11.20 24.12
C TYR A 601 -19.15 10.02 23.20
N ALA A 602 -19.39 10.18 21.91
CA ALA A 602 -19.01 9.20 20.90
C ALA A 602 -18.05 9.82 19.88
N VAL A 603 -17.20 9.00 19.28
CA VAL A 603 -16.36 9.36 18.13
C VAL A 603 -16.86 8.56 16.94
N LEU A 604 -17.15 9.21 15.82
CA LEU A 604 -17.56 8.52 14.59
C LEU A 604 -16.37 7.74 13.99
N LEU A 605 -16.57 6.46 13.71
CA LEU A 605 -15.56 5.61 13.07
C LEU A 605 -15.84 5.39 11.58
N SER A 606 -17.09 5.50 11.14
CA SER A 606 -17.47 5.26 9.74
C SER A 606 -17.33 6.48 8.84
N ASP A 607 -16.70 6.27 7.68
CA ASP A 607 -16.55 7.28 6.62
C ASP A 607 -17.86 7.63 5.89
N ASN A 608 -18.92 6.83 6.10
CA ASN A 608 -20.20 7.04 5.46
C ASN A 608 -21.37 6.77 6.42
N LEU A 609 -22.22 7.78 6.62
CA LEU A 609 -23.41 7.69 7.46
C LEU A 609 -24.60 6.99 6.74
N GLU A 610 -24.60 6.94 5.40
CA GLU A 610 -25.71 6.40 4.60
C GLU A 610 -25.65 4.88 4.38
N GLN A 611 -24.47 4.28 4.39
CA GLN A 611 -24.29 2.86 4.08
C GLN A 611 -24.27 2.03 5.36
N GLY A 612 -25.32 1.22 5.55
CA GLY A 612 -25.39 0.26 6.66
C GLY A 612 -25.70 0.93 8.01
N LYS A 613 -25.02 0.46 9.06
CA LYS A 613 -25.13 0.98 10.43
C LYS A 613 -23.79 1.61 10.81
N PRO A 614 -23.67 2.95 10.83
CA PRO A 614 -22.41 3.64 11.12
C PRO A 614 -21.83 3.20 12.47
N GLU A 615 -20.52 3.07 12.54
CA GLU A 615 -19.78 2.62 13.72
C GLU A 615 -19.31 3.83 14.53
N ILE A 616 -19.42 3.70 15.86
CA ILE A 616 -19.03 4.73 16.82
C ILE A 616 -18.27 4.11 17.99
N LYS A 617 -17.38 4.91 18.56
CA LYS A 617 -16.64 4.60 19.78
C LYS A 617 -17.13 5.47 20.92
N ILE A 618 -17.72 4.86 21.96
CA ILE A 618 -18.21 5.57 23.14
C ILE A 618 -17.07 5.78 24.13
N MET A 619 -16.90 7.02 24.53
CA MET A 619 -15.85 7.51 25.43
C MET A 619 -16.45 8.01 26.73
N LEU A 620 -15.87 7.61 27.86
CA LEU A 620 -16.15 8.15 29.19
C LEU A 620 -15.21 9.32 29.48
N SER A 621 -15.78 10.50 29.70
CA SER A 621 -15.03 11.71 30.04
C SER A 621 -14.55 11.66 31.49
N LYS A 622 -13.23 11.63 31.69
CA LYS A 622 -12.65 11.68 33.03
C LYS A 622 -12.18 13.08 33.34
N LYS A 623 -12.76 13.70 34.38
CA LYS A 623 -12.18 14.91 34.97
C LYS A 623 -10.89 14.52 35.71
N PRO A 624 -9.80 15.32 35.59
CA PRO A 624 -8.63 15.10 36.43
C PRO A 624 -9.03 15.23 37.90
N GLN A 625 -8.86 14.16 38.68
CA GLN A 625 -8.93 14.24 40.15
C GLN A 625 -7.85 15.20 40.65
N GLN A 626 -8.16 15.92 41.73
CA GLN A 626 -7.34 17.01 42.30
C GLN A 626 -5.83 16.80 42.26
N VAL A 627 -5.17 17.93 41.97
CA VAL A 627 -3.73 18.19 41.91
C VAL A 627 -2.98 17.66 43.12
N GLY A 628 -2.31 16.52 42.96
CA GLY A 628 -1.20 16.10 43.82
C GLY A 628 0.12 16.63 43.25
N LYS A 629 0.67 17.69 43.86
CA LYS A 629 1.99 18.32 43.61
C LYS A 629 2.39 18.46 42.13
N ILE A 630 2.04 19.61 41.56
CA ILE A 630 2.67 20.17 40.35
C ILE A 630 4.18 20.30 40.62
N ILE A 631 4.99 19.50 39.94
CA ILE A 631 6.37 19.89 39.65
C ILE A 631 6.26 20.94 38.54
N GLN A 632 6.44 22.21 38.89
CA GLN A 632 6.51 23.30 37.92
C GLN A 632 7.76 23.11 37.06
N LEU A 633 7.58 22.82 35.77
CA LEU A 633 8.59 23.11 34.76
C LEU A 633 8.41 24.59 34.35
N PRO A 634 9.48 25.39 34.29
CA PRO A 634 9.38 26.80 33.96
C PRO A 634 8.86 27.00 32.54
N SER A 635 7.94 27.95 32.39
CA SER A 635 7.31 28.37 31.15
C SER A 635 8.32 29.01 30.20
N LEU A 636 8.46 28.46 28.99
CA LEU A 636 9.08 29.16 27.85
C LEU A 636 7.98 29.90 27.08
N SER A 637 7.51 30.97 27.68
CA SER A 637 6.96 32.13 26.97
C SER A 637 7.78 33.33 27.43
N ASP A 638 8.97 33.45 26.86
CA ASP A 638 9.67 34.72 26.75
C ASP A 638 10.63 34.65 25.56
N LYS A 639 10.38 35.57 24.62
CA LYS A 639 11.16 35.95 23.42
C LYS A 639 10.81 35.23 22.11
N MET A 640 9.93 35.91 21.38
CA MET A 640 10.06 36.37 19.98
C MET A 640 10.86 35.51 19.00
#